data_AF-A0AAV8GH05-F1
#
_entry.id   AF-A0AAV8GH05-F1
#
_cell.length_a   1.000
_cell.length_b   1.000
_cell.length_c   1.000
_cell.angle_alpha   90.00
_cell.angle_beta   90.00
_cell.angle_gamma   90.00
#
_symmetry.space_group_name_H-M   'P 1'
#
loop_
_entity.id
_entity.type
_entity.pdbx_description
1 polymer ?
#
loop_
_entity_poly.entity_id
_entity_poly.type
_entity_poly.pdbx_seq_one_letter_code
_entity_poly.pdbx_strand_id
1 'polypeptide(L)'
;MNEPAVFDTVTKTMPDSNIHRGDSNLGGQQNHTFYHNVYGILMARSTHEGMKMGSPTKRPFVLTRAGFIGSQRYAATWTGDNLSNWEHLHMSLSMVLQLGLSGQPLSGPDIGGFGGNATPKLFGRWMGVGAMFPFSRGHSEKGTTDHEPWSFGEECEEVCRLALLRRSRLIPHLYTLFYFAHTKGSPVAVPTFFADPEDQKLRTVENSFLLGPLLVCSSTLSDKGAYELSHAIPNGIWLPFDFGDSHPDLPILYLQGGAILPVGLPYNHVGEANPQDDLILFVALNNDGRAQGVLFEDDGDGYGYTKGEYLLTHYVAEKNSSVVTVKVSKTEGSWKRPTRRLHIHLLLGGYAMVSADCMDGEEVQVVIPSISEMSKLIAASEQEHMKHLETVKAIPDIEKQPGQQGIELSKTPVDLKSGDWSLKLVPWIGGHVISMTHLPSDTQWLHSRVESDGYEEYCGTEYRSAGCTEEYKVVRRDLEQSGEQESICMEGDIGGGLLIQRSISILKNNPNILQFDSSIIARNVGAGSGGFSRLVCLRVHPTFTLLNPTEVAVSFKSIDGSNHEISPESGEQSFEGNLRPNGEWMLVDKCAGLCLINRFELSQVSKFLVHWGSGTVNLELWSEERPVSKETPLRILHSYEVIKASS
;
A
#
# COMPACT_ATOMS: atom_id res chain seq x y z
N MET A 1 -8.70 -16.02 7.58
CA MET A 1 -8.50 -17.29 6.86
C MET A 1 -9.81 -17.98 6.48
N ASN A 2 -10.89 -17.22 6.29
CA ASN A 2 -12.21 -17.75 5.97
C ASN A 2 -12.59 -17.51 4.52
N GLU A 3 -11.59 -17.40 3.64
CA GLU A 3 -11.76 -17.32 2.19
C GLU A 3 -12.45 -18.55 1.58
N PRO A 4 -12.24 -19.82 2.02
CA PRO A 4 -11.34 -20.40 3.03
C PRO A 4 -9.93 -20.72 2.52
N ALA A 5 -8.91 -20.43 3.33
CA ALA A 5 -7.51 -20.71 3.00
C ALA A 5 -7.12 -22.16 3.35
N VAL A 6 -6.57 -22.91 2.37
CA VAL A 6 -6.05 -24.28 2.54
C VAL A 6 -4.64 -24.36 1.94
N PHE A 7 -3.61 -24.26 2.78
CA PHE A 7 -2.25 -24.00 2.32
C PHE A 7 -1.58 -25.16 1.56
N ASP A 8 -1.97 -26.40 1.84
CA ASP A 8 -1.38 -27.62 1.24
C ASP A 8 -1.99 -27.98 -0.13
N THR A 9 -2.72 -27.04 -0.74
CA THR A 9 -3.31 -27.21 -2.07
C THR A 9 -2.76 -26.16 -3.04
N VAL A 10 -2.72 -26.51 -4.33
CA VAL A 10 -2.27 -25.60 -5.39
C VAL A 10 -3.16 -24.36 -5.47
N THR A 11 -4.48 -24.54 -5.35
CA THR A 11 -5.47 -23.45 -5.43
C THR A 11 -5.57 -22.62 -4.15
N LYS A 12 -4.88 -23.01 -3.07
CA LYS A 12 -4.92 -22.37 -1.75
C LYS A 12 -6.33 -22.27 -1.14
N THR A 13 -7.28 -23.09 -1.60
CA THR A 13 -8.65 -23.14 -1.11
C THR A 13 -9.19 -24.58 -1.09
N MET A 14 -10.43 -24.77 -0.63
CA MET A 14 -11.03 -26.11 -0.58
C MET A 14 -11.20 -26.69 -2.01
N PRO A 15 -11.08 -28.02 -2.20
CA PRO A 15 -11.36 -28.64 -3.49
C PRO A 15 -12.77 -28.31 -4.00
N ASP A 16 -12.93 -28.12 -5.31
CA ASP A 16 -14.23 -27.84 -5.95
C ASP A 16 -15.27 -28.92 -5.61
N SER A 17 -14.82 -30.16 -5.46
CA SER A 17 -15.64 -31.33 -5.09
C SER A 17 -16.11 -31.33 -3.63
N ASN A 18 -15.64 -30.41 -2.77
CA ASN A 18 -16.12 -30.34 -1.38
C ASN A 18 -17.61 -30.03 -1.35
N ILE A 19 -18.38 -30.87 -0.66
CA ILE A 19 -19.82 -30.72 -0.54
C ILE A 19 -20.18 -29.95 0.74
N HIS A 20 -20.94 -28.87 0.58
CA HIS A 20 -21.49 -28.05 1.67
C HIS A 20 -22.98 -28.37 1.85
N ARG A 21 -23.41 -28.50 3.11
CA ARG A 21 -24.80 -28.83 3.48
C ARG A 21 -25.68 -27.57 3.61
N GLY A 22 -25.61 -26.66 2.63
CA GLY A 22 -26.31 -25.37 2.69
C GLY A 22 -27.82 -25.52 2.92
N ASP A 23 -28.42 -24.51 3.56
CA ASP A 23 -29.87 -24.46 3.74
C ASP A 23 -30.59 -24.40 2.39
N SER A 24 -31.82 -24.92 2.33
CA SER A 24 -32.62 -24.98 1.08
C SER A 24 -32.83 -23.60 0.42
N ASN A 25 -32.99 -22.54 1.21
CA ASN A 25 -33.11 -21.16 0.75
C ASN A 25 -31.78 -20.54 0.27
N LEU A 26 -30.65 -21.18 0.58
CA LEU A 26 -29.31 -20.81 0.12
C LEU A 26 -28.80 -21.76 -0.99
N GLY A 27 -29.67 -22.56 -1.60
CA GLY A 27 -29.31 -23.46 -2.70
C GLY A 27 -29.17 -24.94 -2.31
N GLY A 28 -29.32 -25.29 -1.03
CA GLY A 28 -29.29 -26.68 -0.55
C GLY A 28 -27.88 -27.29 -0.53
N GLN A 29 -27.80 -28.61 -0.69
CA GLN A 29 -26.51 -29.29 -0.77
C GLN A 29 -25.83 -28.98 -2.12
N GLN A 30 -24.72 -28.26 -2.12
CA GLN A 30 -23.95 -27.92 -3.33
C GLN A 30 -22.45 -28.13 -3.11
N ASN A 31 -21.68 -28.03 -4.19
CA ASN A 31 -20.22 -28.12 -4.17
C ASN A 31 -19.57 -26.79 -3.72
N HIS A 32 -18.23 -26.76 -3.60
CA HIS A 32 -17.54 -25.57 -3.10
C HIS A 32 -17.62 -24.40 -4.07
N THR A 33 -17.60 -24.64 -5.39
CA THR A 33 -17.69 -23.58 -6.40
C THR A 33 -18.96 -22.73 -6.25
N PHE A 34 -20.06 -23.34 -5.81
CA PHE A 34 -21.31 -22.62 -5.55
C PHE A 34 -21.21 -21.69 -4.32
N TYR A 35 -20.45 -22.11 -3.30
CA TYR A 35 -20.40 -21.44 -1.99
C TYR A 35 -19.12 -20.64 -1.71
N HIS A 36 -18.09 -20.74 -2.54
CA HIS A 36 -16.74 -20.21 -2.27
C HIS A 36 -16.79 -18.75 -1.80
N ASN A 37 -17.37 -17.86 -2.61
CA ASN A 37 -17.43 -16.43 -2.30
C ASN A 37 -18.34 -16.07 -1.10
N VAL A 38 -19.27 -16.95 -0.72
CA VAL A 38 -20.18 -16.71 0.42
C VAL A 38 -19.76 -17.43 1.69
N TYR A 39 -18.71 -18.25 1.65
CA TYR A 39 -18.22 -18.99 2.81
C TYR A 39 -17.86 -18.05 3.96
N GLY A 40 -17.09 -17.00 3.66
CA GLY A 40 -16.65 -16.01 4.65
C GLY A 40 -17.80 -15.26 5.32
N ILE A 41 -18.78 -14.77 4.55
CA ILE A 41 -19.95 -14.07 5.08
C ILE A 41 -20.86 -14.99 5.89
N LEU A 42 -21.06 -16.24 5.48
CA LEU A 42 -21.89 -17.20 6.22
C LEU A 42 -21.23 -17.60 7.55
N MET A 43 -19.91 -17.73 7.57
CA MET A 43 -19.15 -17.91 8.81
C MET A 43 -19.29 -16.68 9.73
N ALA A 44 -19.07 -15.47 9.20
CA ALA A 44 -19.21 -14.23 9.97
C ALA A 44 -20.63 -14.03 10.52
N ARG A 45 -21.65 -14.33 9.73
CA ARG A 45 -23.06 -14.32 10.14
C ARG A 45 -23.31 -15.29 11.29
N SER A 46 -22.84 -16.53 11.17
CA SER A 46 -23.02 -17.55 12.22
C SER A 46 -22.35 -17.14 13.52
N THR A 47 -21.14 -16.57 13.45
CA THR A 47 -20.44 -16.00 14.62
C THR A 47 -21.24 -14.85 15.25
N HIS A 48 -21.73 -13.91 14.44
CA HIS A 48 -22.51 -12.77 14.91
C HIS A 48 -23.81 -13.21 15.60
N GLU A 49 -24.58 -14.11 14.97
CA GLU A 49 -25.83 -14.64 15.50
C GLU A 49 -25.58 -15.44 16.79
N GLY A 50 -24.50 -16.24 16.84
CA GLY A 50 -24.07 -16.96 18.04
C GLY A 50 -23.70 -16.04 19.20
N MET A 51 -22.94 -14.97 18.96
CA MET A 51 -22.61 -13.95 19.96
C MET A 51 -23.87 -13.27 20.49
N LYS A 52 -24.81 -12.91 19.59
CA LYS A 52 -26.09 -12.30 19.97
C LYS A 52 -26.94 -13.24 20.82
N MET A 53 -26.95 -14.55 20.52
CA MET A 53 -27.61 -15.54 21.37
C MET A 53 -26.96 -15.65 22.76
N GLY A 54 -25.62 -15.61 22.83
CA GLY A 54 -24.89 -15.68 24.10
C GLY A 54 -24.98 -14.42 24.96
N SER A 55 -25.23 -13.26 24.35
CA SER A 55 -25.36 -11.97 25.06
C SER A 55 -26.35 -11.05 24.34
N PRO A 56 -27.67 -11.24 24.55
CA PRO A 56 -28.72 -10.56 23.78
C PRO A 56 -28.79 -9.05 24.03
N THR A 57 -28.19 -8.56 25.12
CA THR A 57 -28.14 -7.14 25.48
C THR A 57 -26.91 -6.42 24.97
N LYS A 58 -25.94 -7.11 24.33
CA LYS A 58 -24.70 -6.53 23.83
C LYS A 58 -24.62 -6.52 22.31
N ARG A 59 -23.88 -5.54 21.76
CA ARG A 59 -23.55 -5.44 20.34
C ARG A 59 -22.39 -6.40 20.02
N PRO A 60 -22.56 -7.36 19.10
CA PRO A 60 -21.45 -8.19 18.66
C PRO A 60 -20.43 -7.38 17.86
N PHE A 61 -19.15 -7.54 18.16
CA PHE A 61 -18.07 -7.13 17.28
C PHE A 61 -17.42 -8.37 16.67
N VAL A 62 -17.59 -8.52 15.35
CA VAL A 62 -16.97 -9.58 14.56
C VAL A 62 -16.06 -8.91 13.54
N LEU A 63 -14.81 -9.36 13.46
CA LEU A 63 -13.86 -8.95 12.43
C LEU A 63 -13.60 -10.13 11.51
N THR A 64 -13.81 -9.95 10.20
CA THR A 64 -13.62 -11.00 9.19
C THR A 64 -12.62 -10.57 8.12
N ARG A 65 -11.91 -11.53 7.52
CA ARG A 65 -11.00 -11.25 6.38
C ARG A 65 -11.74 -11.37 5.07
N ALA A 66 -12.45 -12.48 4.90
CA ALA A 66 -13.28 -12.73 3.73
C ALA A 66 -14.71 -12.26 3.96
N GLY A 67 -15.31 -11.70 2.92
CA GLY A 67 -16.69 -11.22 2.93
C GLY A 67 -17.30 -11.24 1.55
N PHE A 68 -18.60 -10.94 1.49
CA PHE A 68 -19.36 -10.76 0.26
C PHE A 68 -20.29 -9.56 0.42
N ILE A 69 -20.99 -9.16 -0.63
CA ILE A 69 -21.98 -8.07 -0.52
C ILE A 69 -22.99 -8.38 0.59
N GLY A 70 -23.11 -7.47 1.56
CA GLY A 70 -23.94 -7.68 2.75
C GLY A 70 -23.18 -8.08 4.02
N SER A 71 -21.87 -8.29 3.97
CA SER A 71 -21.04 -8.61 5.14
C SER A 71 -21.13 -7.58 6.26
N GLN A 72 -21.35 -6.30 5.93
CA GLN A 72 -21.48 -5.20 6.89
C GLN A 72 -22.63 -5.39 7.89
N ARG A 73 -23.61 -6.27 7.59
CA ARG A 73 -24.68 -6.63 8.54
C ARG A 73 -24.17 -7.42 9.74
N TYR A 74 -23.01 -8.07 9.61
CA TYR A 74 -22.53 -9.05 10.57
C TYR A 74 -21.13 -8.75 11.09
N ALA A 75 -20.26 -8.12 10.29
CA ALA A 75 -18.86 -7.96 10.63
C ALA A 75 -18.19 -6.70 10.04
N ALA A 76 -17.19 -6.20 10.78
CA ALA A 76 -16.12 -5.35 10.26
C ALA A 76 -15.17 -6.18 9.38
N THR A 77 -14.38 -5.51 8.54
CA THR A 77 -13.31 -6.16 7.77
C THR A 77 -11.98 -5.46 7.99
N TRP A 78 -10.88 -6.18 7.83
CA TRP A 78 -9.58 -5.54 7.55
C TRP A 78 -9.16 -5.88 6.11
N THR A 79 -8.18 -5.16 5.57
CA THR A 79 -7.79 -5.28 4.16
C THR A 79 -6.92 -6.51 3.85
N GLY A 80 -6.70 -7.40 4.82
CA GLY A 80 -5.83 -8.57 4.68
C GLY A 80 -4.38 -8.31 5.06
N ASP A 81 -3.54 -9.29 4.72
CA ASP A 81 -2.16 -9.40 5.17
C ASP A 81 -1.25 -8.55 4.23
N ASN A 82 -1.10 -7.26 4.55
CA ASN A 82 -0.28 -6.29 3.79
C ASN A 82 1.22 -6.35 4.16
N LEU A 83 2.09 -5.69 3.39
CA LEU A 83 3.53 -5.64 3.62
C LEU A 83 3.95 -4.31 4.27
N SER A 84 5.04 -4.35 5.02
CA SER A 84 5.69 -3.20 5.64
C SER A 84 6.49 -2.37 4.61
N ASN A 85 5.81 -1.74 3.65
CA ASN A 85 6.43 -0.85 2.65
C ASN A 85 5.54 0.37 2.30
N TRP A 86 6.11 1.34 1.57
CA TRP A 86 5.46 2.61 1.24
C TRP A 86 4.32 2.45 0.22
N GLU A 87 4.43 1.46 -0.67
CA GLU A 87 3.43 1.13 -1.67
C GLU A 87 2.16 0.61 -1.00
N HIS A 88 2.26 -0.25 0.01
CA HIS A 88 1.11 -0.77 0.75
C HIS A 88 0.51 0.28 1.69
N LEU A 89 1.31 1.22 2.22
CA LEU A 89 0.78 2.41 2.88
C LEU A 89 -0.09 3.21 1.88
N HIS A 90 0.43 3.50 0.69
CA HIS A 90 -0.31 4.24 -0.33
C HIS A 90 -1.60 3.52 -0.75
N MET A 91 -1.51 2.22 -1.09
CA MET A 91 -2.66 1.40 -1.47
C MET A 91 -3.73 1.31 -0.37
N SER A 92 -3.33 1.42 0.91
CA SER A 92 -4.29 1.29 2.01
C SER A 92 -5.41 2.34 1.98
N LEU A 93 -5.13 3.56 1.49
CA LEU A 93 -6.14 4.60 1.33
C LEU A 93 -7.17 4.14 0.28
N SER A 94 -6.71 3.81 -0.93
CA SER A 94 -7.57 3.35 -2.02
C SER A 94 -8.37 2.09 -1.65
N MET A 95 -7.78 1.14 -0.92
CA MET A 95 -8.49 -0.06 -0.46
C MET A 95 -9.61 0.26 0.53
N VAL A 96 -9.36 1.10 1.53
CA VAL A 96 -10.37 1.50 2.52
C VAL A 96 -11.53 2.24 1.87
N LEU A 97 -11.24 3.18 0.96
CA LEU A 97 -12.26 3.95 0.26
C LEU A 97 -13.11 3.08 -0.66
N GLN A 98 -12.49 2.16 -1.41
CA GLN A 98 -13.22 1.25 -2.28
C GLN A 98 -14.10 0.26 -1.50
N LEU A 99 -13.65 -0.21 -0.33
CA LEU A 99 -14.49 -1.00 0.58
C LEU A 99 -15.70 -0.20 1.06
N GLY A 100 -15.50 1.07 1.43
CA GLY A 100 -16.58 1.99 1.79
C GLY A 100 -17.61 2.15 0.67
N LEU A 101 -17.16 2.41 -0.56
CA LEU A 101 -18.01 2.50 -1.76
C LEU A 101 -18.72 1.17 -2.09
N SER A 102 -18.10 0.05 -1.74
CA SER A 102 -18.65 -1.30 -1.91
C SER A 102 -19.60 -1.71 -0.77
N GLY A 103 -19.95 -0.79 0.14
CA GLY A 103 -20.94 -1.00 1.20
C GLY A 103 -20.36 -1.54 2.52
N GLN A 104 -19.04 -1.48 2.71
CA GLN A 104 -18.36 -1.89 3.95
C GLN A 104 -17.83 -0.65 4.70
N PRO A 105 -18.60 -0.07 5.63
CA PRO A 105 -18.27 1.21 6.27
C PRO A 105 -17.19 1.11 7.36
N LEU A 106 -16.97 -0.09 7.93
CA LEU A 106 -15.99 -0.34 8.98
C LEU A 106 -14.87 -1.23 8.43
N SER A 107 -13.84 -0.58 7.89
CA SER A 107 -12.66 -1.21 7.28
C SER A 107 -11.38 -0.42 7.53
N GLY A 108 -10.24 -1.12 7.48
CA GLY A 108 -8.90 -0.57 7.72
C GLY A 108 -7.79 -1.58 7.47
N PRO A 109 -6.54 -1.14 7.26
CA PRO A 109 -5.38 -2.00 7.09
C PRO A 109 -4.77 -2.43 8.42
N ASP A 110 -3.78 -3.33 8.34
CA ASP A 110 -2.81 -3.48 9.41
C ASP A 110 -1.77 -2.36 9.29
N ILE A 111 -1.82 -1.44 10.25
CA ILE A 111 -0.95 -0.26 10.31
C ILE A 111 0.46 -0.74 10.61
N GLY A 112 1.41 -0.36 9.76
CA GLY A 112 2.79 -0.82 9.81
C GLY A 112 3.09 -1.96 8.84
N GLY A 113 2.08 -2.75 8.45
CA GLY A 113 2.20 -3.92 7.59
C GLY A 113 2.20 -5.23 8.38
N PHE A 114 1.42 -6.22 7.92
CA PHE A 114 1.43 -7.57 8.48
C PHE A 114 2.77 -8.27 8.26
N GLY A 115 3.27 -8.29 7.02
CA GLY A 115 4.51 -8.95 6.63
C GLY A 115 5.72 -8.02 6.62
N GLY A 116 6.87 -8.53 7.06
CA GLY A 116 8.14 -7.78 7.07
C GLY A 116 8.26 -6.74 8.19
N ASN A 117 9.31 -5.91 8.15
CA ASN A 117 9.63 -4.96 9.22
C ASN A 117 9.48 -3.51 8.74
N ALA A 118 8.65 -2.73 9.44
CA ALA A 118 8.53 -1.30 9.18
C ALA A 118 9.78 -0.53 9.66
N THR A 119 10.09 0.58 8.99
CA THR A 119 11.00 1.59 9.55
C THR A 119 10.21 2.55 10.44
N PRO A 120 10.84 3.26 11.39
CA PRO A 120 10.13 4.24 12.21
C PRO A 120 9.36 5.29 11.41
N LYS A 121 9.94 5.78 10.30
CA LYS A 121 9.29 6.78 9.46
C LYS A 121 8.08 6.21 8.73
N LEU A 122 8.18 4.98 8.22
CA LEU A 122 7.04 4.29 7.62
C LEU A 122 5.94 4.05 8.65
N PHE A 123 6.28 3.52 9.82
CA PHE A 123 5.32 3.22 10.88
C PHE A 123 4.62 4.48 11.40
N GLY A 124 5.38 5.55 11.67
CA GLY A 124 4.83 6.83 12.12
C GLY A 124 3.91 7.47 11.08
N ARG A 125 4.30 7.46 9.80
CA ARG A 125 3.44 7.96 8.71
C ARG A 125 2.16 7.13 8.55
N TRP A 126 2.30 5.81 8.64
CA TRP A 126 1.16 4.90 8.56
C TRP A 126 0.22 5.06 9.75
N MET A 127 0.75 5.25 10.97
CA MET A 127 -0.07 5.52 12.15
C MET A 127 -0.82 6.85 12.01
N GLY A 128 -0.17 7.88 11.47
CA GLY A 128 -0.79 9.18 11.21
C GLY A 128 -2.06 9.09 10.39
N VAL A 129 -2.01 8.45 9.22
CA VAL A 129 -3.21 8.25 8.36
C VAL A 129 -4.11 7.11 8.86
N GLY A 130 -3.51 6.05 9.40
CA GLY A 130 -4.19 4.85 9.87
C GLY A 130 -5.15 5.12 11.03
N ALA A 131 -4.77 6.02 11.94
CA ALA A 131 -5.61 6.48 13.03
C ALA A 131 -6.90 7.19 12.55
N MET A 132 -6.91 7.69 11.30
CA MET A 132 -8.06 8.37 10.69
C MET A 132 -9.00 7.40 9.94
N PHE A 133 -8.62 6.14 9.72
CA PHE A 133 -9.49 5.16 9.05
C PHE A 133 -10.65 4.69 9.94
N PRO A 134 -11.78 4.23 9.36
CA PRO A 134 -12.92 3.75 10.13
C PRO A 134 -12.54 2.64 11.14
N PHE A 135 -11.76 1.66 10.69
CA PHE A 135 -11.10 0.67 11.55
C PHE A 135 -9.59 0.97 11.58
N SER A 136 -9.01 0.99 12.78
CA SER A 136 -7.60 1.35 13.01
C SER A 136 -6.96 0.32 13.93
N ARG A 137 -5.95 -0.41 13.44
CA ARG A 137 -5.26 -1.47 14.19
C ARG A 137 -3.78 -1.54 13.77
N GLY A 138 -2.87 -1.49 14.75
CA GLY A 138 -1.49 -1.95 14.56
C GLY A 138 -1.42 -3.47 14.71
N HIS A 139 -0.79 -4.16 13.76
CA HIS A 139 -0.68 -5.62 13.76
C HIS A 139 0.46 -6.08 12.85
N SER A 140 1.20 -7.10 13.28
CA SER A 140 2.27 -7.73 12.52
C SER A 140 2.24 -9.25 12.65
N GLU A 141 2.92 -9.94 11.73
CA GLU A 141 3.08 -11.38 11.77
C GLU A 141 4.09 -11.85 12.82
N LYS A 142 4.03 -13.13 13.16
CA LYS A 142 5.00 -13.73 14.07
C LYS A 142 6.39 -13.72 13.44
N GLY A 143 7.35 -13.14 14.15
CA GLY A 143 8.77 -13.16 13.78
C GLY A 143 9.28 -11.87 13.13
N THR A 144 8.42 -10.85 12.98
CA THR A 144 8.84 -9.47 12.70
C THR A 144 9.46 -8.84 13.95
N THR A 145 10.04 -7.65 13.76
CA THR A 145 10.26 -6.73 14.88
C THR A 145 8.93 -6.32 15.50
N ASP A 146 9.01 -5.88 16.75
CA ASP A 146 7.91 -5.31 17.52
C ASP A 146 7.29 -4.12 16.76
N HIS A 147 5.95 -4.08 16.66
CA HIS A 147 5.17 -3.08 15.92
C HIS A 147 4.25 -2.26 16.85
N GLU A 148 4.54 -2.24 18.14
CA GLU A 148 3.91 -1.34 19.08
C GLU A 148 4.41 0.10 18.87
N PRO A 149 3.59 1.14 19.16
CA PRO A 149 3.97 2.53 18.97
C PRO A 149 5.32 2.96 19.58
N TRP A 150 5.70 2.35 20.71
CA TRP A 150 6.94 2.65 21.43
C TRP A 150 8.17 1.89 20.92
N SER A 151 8.00 0.96 19.96
CA SER A 151 9.07 0.08 19.49
C SER A 151 10.01 0.76 18.47
N PHE A 152 9.68 1.96 18.00
CA PHE A 152 10.35 2.66 16.91
C PHE A 152 11.13 3.91 17.33
N GLY A 153 11.36 4.11 18.63
CA GLY A 153 12.05 5.27 19.19
C GLY A 153 11.10 6.43 19.55
N GLU A 154 11.59 7.36 20.37
CA GLU A 154 10.79 8.41 21.01
C GLU A 154 10.10 9.33 19.98
N GLU A 155 10.77 9.67 18.88
CA GLU A 155 10.18 10.52 17.83
C GLU A 155 8.99 9.83 17.14
N CYS A 156 9.10 8.53 16.85
CA CYS A 156 8.00 7.77 16.24
C CYS A 156 6.86 7.54 17.24
N GLU A 157 7.19 7.22 18.49
CA GLU A 157 6.22 7.07 19.57
C GLU A 157 5.40 8.35 19.75
N GLU A 158 6.04 9.52 19.72
CA GLU A 158 5.37 10.81 19.82
C GLU A 158 4.39 11.03 18.68
N VAL A 159 4.79 10.76 17.42
CA VAL A 159 3.89 10.84 16.27
C VAL A 159 2.69 9.91 16.44
N CYS A 160 2.93 8.68 16.87
CA CYS A 160 1.86 7.71 17.12
C CYS A 160 0.92 8.19 18.22
N ARG A 161 1.45 8.75 19.30
CA ARG A 161 0.67 9.32 20.41
C ARG A 161 -0.21 10.47 19.92
N LEU A 162 0.34 11.41 19.14
CA LEU A 162 -0.43 12.51 18.56
C LEU A 162 -1.54 12.00 17.62
N ALA A 163 -1.23 11.03 16.74
CA ALA A 163 -2.22 10.40 15.85
C ALA A 163 -3.38 9.75 16.63
N LEU A 164 -3.07 8.99 17.67
CA LEU A 164 -4.08 8.31 18.50
C LEU A 164 -4.90 9.31 19.33
N LEU A 165 -4.29 10.41 19.79
CA LEU A 165 -5.01 11.49 20.45
C LEU A 165 -5.97 12.22 19.49
N ARG A 166 -5.60 12.42 18.22
CA ARG A 166 -6.53 12.92 17.19
C ARG A 166 -7.73 12.01 17.04
N ARG A 167 -7.48 10.70 16.89
CA ARG A 167 -8.56 9.70 16.80
C ARG A 167 -9.46 9.77 18.03
N SER A 168 -8.87 9.83 19.23
CA SER A 168 -9.59 9.90 20.50
C SER A 168 -10.53 11.10 20.56
N ARG A 169 -10.03 12.30 20.21
CA ARG A 169 -10.87 13.53 20.12
C ARG A 169 -11.96 13.42 19.06
N LEU A 170 -11.71 12.74 17.95
CA LEU A 170 -12.66 12.58 16.85
C LEU A 170 -13.70 11.47 17.06
N ILE A 171 -13.67 10.74 18.19
CA ILE A 171 -14.65 9.67 18.47
C ILE A 171 -16.11 10.16 18.34
N PRO A 172 -16.54 11.31 18.89
CA PRO A 172 -17.93 11.77 18.74
C PRO A 172 -18.34 11.96 17.27
N HIS A 173 -17.43 12.48 16.45
CA HIS A 173 -17.64 12.65 15.01
C HIS A 173 -17.69 11.30 14.28
N LEU A 174 -16.68 10.44 14.47
CA LEU A 174 -16.63 9.10 13.86
C LEU A 174 -17.87 8.27 14.23
N TYR A 175 -18.31 8.34 15.49
CA TYR A 175 -19.50 7.65 15.97
C TYR A 175 -20.78 8.16 15.30
N THR A 176 -20.87 9.47 15.08
CA THR A 176 -21.95 10.08 14.30
C THR A 176 -21.93 9.63 12.84
N LEU A 177 -20.75 9.49 12.22
CA LEU A 177 -20.64 8.94 10.86
C LEU A 177 -21.09 7.47 10.80
N PHE A 178 -20.78 6.64 11.81
CA PHE A 178 -21.30 5.28 11.89
C PHE A 178 -22.82 5.23 12.06
N TYR A 179 -23.42 6.18 12.79
CA TYR A 179 -24.87 6.31 12.84
C TYR A 179 -25.48 6.63 11.46
N PHE A 180 -24.85 7.50 10.67
CA PHE A 180 -25.28 7.74 9.28
C PHE A 180 -25.04 6.55 8.37
N ALA A 181 -23.95 5.81 8.54
CA ALA A 181 -23.73 4.55 7.83
C ALA A 181 -24.83 3.53 8.14
N HIS A 182 -25.24 3.42 9.40
CA HIS A 182 -26.32 2.54 9.84
C HIS A 182 -27.70 2.96 9.29
N THR A 183 -28.03 4.25 9.34
CA THR A 183 -29.39 4.74 9.04
C THR A 183 -29.61 5.15 7.59
N LYS A 184 -28.56 5.60 6.90
CA LYS A 184 -28.62 6.13 5.53
C LYS A 184 -27.79 5.33 4.52
N GLY A 185 -26.91 4.43 4.99
CA GLY A 185 -25.99 3.68 4.13
C GLY A 185 -24.81 4.50 3.62
N SER A 186 -24.56 5.69 4.18
CA SER A 186 -23.42 6.52 3.78
C SER A 186 -22.09 5.89 4.23
N PRO A 187 -21.03 5.85 3.41
CA PRO A 187 -19.73 5.39 3.87
C PRO A 187 -19.15 6.37 4.91
N VAL A 188 -18.33 5.86 5.83
CA VAL A 188 -17.69 6.68 6.89
C VAL A 188 -16.51 7.47 6.32
N ALA A 189 -15.64 6.80 5.57
CA ALA A 189 -14.59 7.43 4.78
C ALA A 189 -14.99 7.40 3.30
N VAL A 190 -14.94 8.55 2.63
CA VAL A 190 -15.27 8.69 1.20
C VAL A 190 -14.17 9.40 0.43
N PRO A 191 -14.00 9.11 -0.87
CA PRO A 191 -13.02 9.81 -1.70
C PRO A 191 -13.26 11.33 -1.74
N THR A 192 -12.18 12.09 -1.93
CA THR A 192 -12.22 13.56 -1.99
C THR A 192 -13.18 14.11 -3.05
N PHE A 193 -13.37 13.40 -4.18
CA PHE A 193 -14.32 13.83 -5.21
C PHE A 193 -15.80 13.84 -4.75
N PHE A 194 -16.15 13.25 -3.60
CA PHE A 194 -17.50 13.37 -3.05
C PHE A 194 -17.84 14.80 -2.60
N ALA A 195 -16.82 15.62 -2.28
CA ALA A 195 -17.03 17.03 -1.95
C ALA A 195 -17.42 17.87 -3.17
N ASP A 196 -16.90 17.52 -4.35
CA ASP A 196 -17.20 18.19 -5.61
C ASP A 196 -17.15 17.16 -6.77
N PRO A 197 -18.27 16.47 -7.05
CA PRO A 197 -18.31 15.44 -8.09
C PRO A 197 -18.13 15.97 -9.53
N GLU A 198 -18.28 17.28 -9.72
CA GLU A 198 -18.14 17.95 -11.02
C GLU A 198 -16.66 18.20 -11.36
N ASP A 199 -15.79 18.37 -10.34
CA ASP A 199 -14.35 18.50 -10.55
C ASP A 199 -13.69 17.14 -10.85
N GLN A 200 -13.41 16.92 -12.12
CA GLN A 200 -12.77 15.70 -12.61
C GLN A 200 -11.35 15.49 -12.07
N LYS A 201 -10.64 16.55 -11.65
CA LYS A 201 -9.28 16.43 -11.11
C LYS A 201 -9.26 15.68 -9.78
N LEU A 202 -10.36 15.72 -9.02
CA LEU A 202 -10.46 15.05 -7.74
C LEU A 202 -10.59 13.52 -7.86
N ARG A 203 -10.88 12.99 -9.06
CA ARG A 203 -11.09 11.54 -9.27
C ARG A 203 -9.80 10.72 -9.19
N THR A 204 -8.65 11.34 -9.42
CA THR A 204 -7.33 10.70 -9.39
C THR A 204 -6.58 10.99 -8.09
N VAL A 205 -7.25 11.56 -7.08
CA VAL A 205 -6.62 11.91 -5.80
C VAL A 205 -6.62 10.68 -4.90
N GLU A 206 -5.43 10.20 -4.56
CA GLU A 206 -5.22 8.97 -3.78
C GLU A 206 -4.55 9.22 -2.42
N ASN A 207 -4.25 10.48 -2.09
CA ASN A 207 -3.58 10.88 -0.85
C ASN A 207 -4.45 11.70 0.10
N SER A 208 -5.75 11.83 -0.18
CA SER A 208 -6.71 12.48 0.72
C SER A 208 -8.08 11.80 0.68
N PHE A 209 -8.86 12.00 1.74
CA PHE A 209 -10.23 11.50 1.85
C PHE A 209 -11.05 12.33 2.83
N LEU A 210 -12.37 12.15 2.80
CA LEU A 210 -13.32 12.84 3.66
C LEU A 210 -13.84 11.91 4.76
N LEU A 211 -13.92 12.45 5.97
CA LEU A 211 -14.70 11.91 7.09
C LEU A 211 -15.86 12.88 7.33
N GLY A 212 -16.97 12.71 6.61
CA GLY A 212 -18.03 13.72 6.57
C GLY A 212 -17.51 15.07 6.05
N PRO A 213 -17.62 16.19 6.80
CA PRO A 213 -17.12 17.50 6.38
C PRO A 213 -15.63 17.72 6.64
N LEU A 214 -14.92 16.73 7.20
CA LEU A 214 -13.50 16.80 7.51
C LEU A 214 -12.68 16.22 6.37
N LEU A 215 -11.88 17.03 5.69
CA LEU A 215 -10.90 16.57 4.70
C LEU A 215 -9.58 16.25 5.39
N VAL A 216 -9.10 15.02 5.15
CA VAL A 216 -7.87 14.46 5.68
C VAL A 216 -6.88 14.34 4.53
N CYS A 217 -5.81 15.14 4.56
CA CYS A 217 -4.76 15.16 3.54
C CYS A 217 -3.46 14.55 4.09
N SER A 218 -2.99 13.44 3.54
CA SER A 218 -1.80 12.73 4.03
C SER A 218 -0.69 12.71 2.99
N SER A 219 0.53 12.41 3.42
CA SER A 219 1.64 12.06 2.53
C SER A 219 1.93 10.57 2.62
N THR A 220 1.91 9.89 1.49
CA THR A 220 2.28 8.47 1.37
C THR A 220 3.68 8.29 0.78
N LEU A 221 4.44 9.38 0.65
CA LEU A 221 5.81 9.37 0.12
C LEU A 221 6.84 9.25 1.24
N SER A 222 7.94 8.57 0.96
CA SER A 222 9.03 8.34 1.92
C SER A 222 9.86 9.59 2.24
N ASP A 223 9.94 10.51 1.27
CA ASP A 223 10.85 11.65 1.27
C ASP A 223 10.18 12.99 1.57
N LYS A 224 8.84 13.06 1.58
CA LYS A 224 8.08 14.31 1.79
C LYS A 224 7.03 14.17 2.87
N GLY A 225 6.98 15.13 3.79
CA GLY A 225 5.90 15.29 4.78
C GLY A 225 4.61 15.83 4.17
N ALA A 226 3.52 15.79 4.94
CA ALA A 226 2.21 16.26 4.49
C ALA A 226 2.20 17.76 4.13
N TYR A 227 2.99 18.58 4.83
CA TYR A 227 3.09 20.03 4.59
C TYR A 227 3.98 20.41 3.40
N GLU A 228 4.72 19.46 2.84
CA GLU A 228 5.57 19.67 1.65
C GLU A 228 4.84 19.33 0.34
N LEU A 229 3.65 18.72 0.44
CA LEU A 229 2.84 18.35 -0.71
C LEU A 229 1.82 19.43 -1.06
N SER A 230 1.64 19.63 -2.37
CA SER A 230 0.50 20.39 -2.87
C SER A 230 -0.71 19.46 -2.95
N HIS A 231 -1.62 19.57 -1.98
CA HIS A 231 -2.84 18.79 -1.94
C HIS A 231 -3.90 19.37 -2.88
N ALA A 232 -4.62 18.50 -3.59
CA ALA A 232 -5.79 18.90 -4.34
C ALA A 232 -6.97 19.14 -3.38
N ILE A 233 -7.27 20.41 -3.13
CA ILE A 233 -8.40 20.82 -2.28
C ILE A 233 -9.63 21.05 -3.15
N PRO A 234 -10.82 20.52 -2.78
CA PRO A 234 -12.06 20.77 -3.52
C PRO A 234 -12.43 22.26 -3.58
N ASN A 235 -13.26 22.63 -4.55
CA ASN A 235 -13.78 23.99 -4.62
C ASN A 235 -14.59 24.35 -3.36
N GLY A 236 -14.60 25.64 -3.03
CA GLY A 236 -15.30 26.17 -1.85
C GLY A 236 -14.35 26.55 -0.71
N ILE A 237 -14.93 26.73 0.49
CA ILE A 237 -14.18 27.10 1.68
C ILE A 237 -13.70 25.83 2.37
N TRP A 238 -12.40 25.73 2.64
CA TRP A 238 -11.77 24.68 3.42
C TRP A 238 -10.78 25.34 4.38
N LEU A 239 -11.10 25.32 5.67
CA LEU A 239 -10.28 26.01 6.69
C LEU A 239 -9.40 24.99 7.41
N PRO A 240 -8.06 25.15 7.37
CA PRO A 240 -7.17 24.26 8.10
C PRO A 240 -7.28 24.51 9.61
N PHE A 241 -7.16 23.44 10.39
CA PHE A 241 -7.07 23.49 11.86
C PHE A 241 -6.27 22.30 12.38
N ASP A 242 -5.81 22.39 13.63
CA ASP A 242 -5.15 21.30 14.35
C ASP A 242 -5.56 21.30 15.83
N PHE A 243 -5.08 20.34 16.60
CA PHE A 243 -5.30 20.27 18.05
C PHE A 243 -4.06 20.71 18.84
N GLY A 244 -3.20 21.55 18.26
CA GLY A 244 -1.86 21.85 18.77
C GLY A 244 -0.89 20.68 18.59
N ASP A 245 -1.10 19.87 17.56
CA ASP A 245 -0.42 18.59 17.32
C ASP A 245 0.13 18.45 15.90
N SER A 246 0.43 19.58 15.26
CA SER A 246 0.89 19.58 13.86
C SER A 246 2.27 18.96 13.71
N HIS A 247 2.37 17.96 12.83
CA HIS A 247 3.59 17.19 12.60
C HIS A 247 3.70 16.80 11.11
N PRO A 248 4.90 16.82 10.48
CA PRO A 248 5.09 16.43 9.07
C PRO A 248 4.56 15.04 8.69
N ASP A 249 4.63 14.10 9.64
CA ASP A 249 4.15 12.72 9.48
C ASP A 249 2.67 12.50 9.84
N LEU A 250 1.93 13.55 10.21
CA LEU A 250 0.50 13.48 10.45
C LEU A 250 -0.30 14.12 9.31
N PRO A 251 -1.54 13.65 9.05
CA PRO A 251 -2.40 14.28 8.05
C PRO A 251 -2.74 15.74 8.39
N ILE A 252 -2.87 16.59 7.37
CA ILE A 252 -3.44 17.93 7.51
C ILE A 252 -4.96 17.82 7.50
N LEU A 253 -5.61 18.53 8.40
CA LEU A 253 -7.06 18.54 8.55
C LEU A 253 -7.64 19.85 8.04
N TYR A 254 -8.68 19.76 7.20
CA TYR A 254 -9.46 20.91 6.75
C TYR A 254 -10.94 20.70 7.07
N LEU A 255 -11.58 21.70 7.65
CA LEU A 255 -13.02 21.71 7.85
C LEU A 255 -13.71 22.44 6.70
N GLN A 256 -14.70 21.78 6.09
CA GLN A 256 -15.51 22.37 5.04
C GLN A 256 -16.30 23.59 5.57
N GLY A 257 -16.31 24.70 4.83
CA GLY A 257 -17.16 25.84 5.13
C GLY A 257 -18.63 25.46 5.05
N GLY A 258 -19.39 25.80 6.08
CA GLY A 258 -20.76 25.33 6.26
C GLY A 258 -20.89 24.21 7.29
N ALA A 259 -19.81 23.75 7.91
CA ALA A 259 -19.81 22.63 8.84
C ALA A 259 -19.52 23.03 10.29
N ILE A 260 -20.13 22.28 11.21
CA ILE A 260 -19.80 22.23 12.63
C ILE A 260 -19.32 20.81 12.95
N LEU A 261 -18.11 20.68 13.49
CA LEU A 261 -17.47 19.41 13.82
C LEU A 261 -17.43 19.23 15.36
N PRO A 262 -18.21 18.30 15.93
CA PRO A 262 -18.15 17.97 17.34
C PRO A 262 -16.96 17.05 17.64
N VAL A 263 -16.16 17.42 18.64
CA VAL A 263 -15.00 16.63 19.10
C VAL A 263 -14.97 16.58 20.64
N GLY A 264 -14.50 15.47 21.18
CA GLY A 264 -14.44 15.21 22.62
C GLY A 264 -13.06 15.47 23.21
N LEU A 265 -12.94 15.22 24.51
CA LEU A 265 -11.65 15.17 25.20
C LEU A 265 -10.85 13.92 24.80
N PRO A 266 -9.51 13.96 24.90
CA PRO A 266 -8.70 12.77 24.68
C PRO A 266 -8.77 11.81 25.88
N TYR A 267 -9.11 10.55 25.60
CA TYR A 267 -9.08 9.43 26.55
C TYR A 267 -8.10 8.35 26.11
N ASN A 268 -7.67 7.51 27.06
CA ASN A 268 -6.89 6.31 26.76
C ASN A 268 -7.75 5.21 26.13
N HIS A 269 -9.02 5.15 26.54
CA HIS A 269 -10.03 4.27 25.95
C HIS A 269 -11.44 4.83 26.10
N VAL A 270 -12.36 4.43 25.21
CA VAL A 270 -13.77 4.91 25.19
C VAL A 270 -14.52 4.76 26.51
N GLY A 271 -14.16 3.76 27.34
CA GLY A 271 -14.81 3.56 28.64
C GLY A 271 -14.47 4.60 29.72
N GLU A 272 -13.49 5.48 29.51
CA GLU A 272 -13.22 6.62 30.40
C GLU A 272 -14.16 7.80 30.13
N ALA A 273 -14.77 7.86 28.93
CA ALA A 273 -15.61 8.95 28.53
C ALA A 273 -16.88 9.02 29.40
N ASN A 274 -17.20 10.21 29.88
CA ASN A 274 -18.40 10.51 30.62
C ASN A 274 -19.32 11.39 29.74
N PRO A 275 -20.63 11.11 29.65
CA PRO A 275 -21.56 12.00 28.93
C PRO A 275 -21.53 13.46 29.40
N GLN A 276 -21.08 13.72 30.64
CA GLN A 276 -20.94 15.07 31.21
C GLN A 276 -19.62 15.77 30.88
N ASP A 277 -18.70 15.10 30.18
CA ASP A 277 -17.43 15.71 29.80
C ASP A 277 -17.64 16.85 28.81
N ASP A 278 -16.76 17.84 28.89
CA ASP A 278 -16.80 19.01 28.02
C ASP A 278 -16.65 18.60 26.55
N LEU A 279 -17.40 19.27 25.66
CA LEU A 279 -17.39 19.02 24.23
C LEU A 279 -16.90 20.26 23.48
N ILE A 280 -16.15 20.07 22.40
CA ILE A 280 -15.64 21.15 21.57
C ILE A 280 -16.38 21.13 20.22
N LEU A 281 -16.82 22.29 19.76
CA LEU A 281 -17.42 22.48 18.44
C LEU A 281 -16.51 23.36 17.58
N PHE A 282 -15.86 22.77 16.58
CA PHE A 282 -15.20 23.55 15.53
C PHE A 282 -16.24 24.02 14.51
N VAL A 283 -16.26 25.32 14.22
CA VAL A 283 -17.25 25.97 13.34
C VAL A 283 -16.53 26.62 12.17
N ALA A 284 -16.83 26.19 10.94
CA ALA A 284 -16.40 26.85 9.72
C ALA A 284 -17.62 27.41 8.97
N LEU A 285 -17.72 28.73 8.83
CA LEU A 285 -18.84 29.34 8.10
C LEU A 285 -18.66 29.20 6.58
N ASN A 286 -19.77 29.03 5.86
CA ASN A 286 -19.78 29.13 4.40
C ASN A 286 -19.87 30.61 3.94
N ASN A 287 -19.98 30.82 2.62
CA ASN A 287 -20.12 32.14 2.01
C ASN A 287 -21.37 32.91 2.49
N ASP A 288 -22.44 32.20 2.90
CA ASP A 288 -23.66 32.79 3.43
C ASP A 288 -23.59 33.06 4.95
N GLY A 289 -22.43 32.83 5.56
CA GLY A 289 -22.23 33.01 6.99
C GLY A 289 -22.99 31.98 7.84
N ARG A 290 -23.21 30.77 7.32
CA ARG A 290 -23.92 29.69 8.02
C ARG A 290 -23.03 28.47 8.20
N ALA A 291 -23.31 27.68 9.24
CA ALA A 291 -22.77 26.33 9.40
C ALA A 291 -23.75 25.41 10.11
N GLN A 292 -23.63 24.10 9.89
CA GLN A 292 -24.45 23.07 10.53
C GLN A 292 -23.62 21.85 10.92
N GLY A 293 -24.01 21.18 11.99
CA GLY A 293 -23.38 19.92 12.40
C GLY A 293 -24.33 19.06 13.22
N VAL A 294 -23.99 17.79 13.30
CA VAL A 294 -24.81 16.79 14.00
C VAL A 294 -23.92 16.01 14.95
N LEU A 295 -24.45 15.71 16.13
CA LEU A 295 -23.83 14.81 17.10
C LEU A 295 -24.84 13.72 17.47
N PHE A 296 -24.45 12.46 17.30
CA PHE A 296 -25.19 11.29 17.77
C PHE A 296 -24.53 10.70 19.01
N GLU A 297 -25.34 10.45 20.03
CA GLU A 297 -24.94 9.83 21.29
C GLU A 297 -25.95 8.74 21.66
N ASP A 298 -25.47 7.56 22.04
CA ASP A 298 -26.26 6.50 22.69
C ASP A 298 -25.41 5.79 23.76
N ASP A 299 -25.95 4.74 24.39
CA ASP A 299 -25.28 3.98 25.47
C ASP A 299 -23.96 3.28 25.04
N GLY A 300 -23.58 3.32 23.76
CA GLY A 300 -22.35 2.73 23.21
C GLY A 300 -22.40 1.21 23.04
N ASP A 301 -23.04 0.50 23.97
CA ASP A 301 -23.34 -0.94 23.90
C ASP A 301 -24.84 -1.19 24.08
N GLY A 302 -25.34 -2.30 23.55
CA GLY A 302 -26.76 -2.66 23.57
C GLY A 302 -27.66 -1.96 22.54
N TYR A 303 -28.97 -2.20 22.64
CA TYR A 303 -29.93 -1.91 21.56
C TYR A 303 -30.93 -0.79 21.88
N GLY A 304 -30.68 0.02 22.91
CA GLY A 304 -31.56 1.12 23.30
C GLY A 304 -31.85 2.09 22.14
N TYR A 305 -30.84 2.38 21.31
CA TYR A 305 -30.98 3.24 20.13
C TYR A 305 -32.11 2.80 19.17
N THR A 306 -32.39 1.49 19.06
CA THR A 306 -33.48 0.97 18.20
C THR A 306 -34.88 1.32 18.72
N LYS A 307 -34.98 1.70 19.99
CA LYS A 307 -36.22 2.11 20.66
C LYS A 307 -36.31 3.62 20.84
N GLY A 308 -35.36 4.38 20.28
CA GLY A 308 -35.27 5.82 20.46
C GLY A 308 -34.40 6.27 21.64
N GLU A 309 -33.76 5.36 22.39
CA GLU A 309 -32.88 5.69 23.52
C GLU A 309 -31.50 6.16 23.00
N TYR A 310 -31.51 7.32 22.35
CA TYR A 310 -30.35 8.05 21.86
C TYR A 310 -30.61 9.56 21.96
N LEU A 311 -29.58 10.37 21.73
CA LEU A 311 -29.65 11.80 21.56
C LEU A 311 -29.01 12.18 20.22
N LEU A 312 -29.79 12.78 19.32
CA LEU A 312 -29.28 13.37 18.09
C LEU A 312 -29.43 14.89 18.18
N THR A 313 -28.32 15.60 18.29
CA THR A 313 -28.31 17.07 18.40
C THR A 313 -27.91 17.70 17.08
N HIS A 314 -28.72 18.64 16.58
CA HIS A 314 -28.44 19.43 15.38
C HIS A 314 -28.01 20.84 15.77
N TYR A 315 -26.72 21.14 15.63
CA TYR A 315 -26.16 22.46 15.86
C TYR A 315 -26.24 23.31 14.59
N VAL A 316 -26.52 24.60 14.75
CA VAL A 316 -26.46 25.59 13.68
C VAL A 316 -25.68 26.82 14.14
N ALA A 317 -24.94 27.43 13.22
CA ALA A 317 -24.27 28.70 13.40
C ALA A 317 -24.76 29.67 12.32
N GLU A 318 -25.15 30.88 12.71
CA GLU A 318 -25.63 31.91 11.79
C GLU A 318 -24.96 33.24 12.11
N LYS A 319 -24.34 33.84 11.09
CA LYS A 319 -23.73 35.17 11.18
C LYS A 319 -24.77 36.24 10.92
N ASN A 320 -24.92 37.16 11.86
CA ASN A 320 -25.60 38.43 11.68
C ASN A 320 -24.63 39.57 11.94
N SER A 321 -24.33 40.34 10.90
CA SER A 321 -23.32 41.41 10.94
C SER A 321 -21.94 40.89 11.40
N SER A 322 -21.46 41.27 12.59
CA SER A 322 -20.19 40.82 13.17
C SER A 322 -20.36 39.79 14.29
N VAL A 323 -21.56 39.23 14.48
CA VAL A 323 -21.84 38.25 15.53
C VAL A 323 -22.29 36.94 14.91
N VAL A 324 -21.71 35.83 15.38
CA VAL A 324 -22.12 34.47 15.01
C VAL A 324 -22.86 33.89 16.20
N THR A 325 -24.11 33.51 15.97
CA THR A 325 -24.92 32.82 16.97
C THR A 325 -24.85 31.32 16.73
N VAL A 326 -24.36 30.56 17.72
CA VAL A 326 -24.36 29.09 17.70
C VAL A 326 -25.44 28.60 18.66
N LYS A 327 -26.29 27.68 18.19
CA LYS A 327 -27.41 27.12 18.98
C LYS A 327 -27.79 25.72 18.52
N VAL A 328 -28.57 25.03 19.36
CA VAL A 328 -29.25 23.80 18.99
C VAL A 328 -30.53 24.14 18.21
N SER A 329 -30.62 23.69 16.96
CA SER A 329 -31.81 23.88 16.12
C SER A 329 -32.86 22.79 16.32
N LYS A 330 -32.42 21.56 16.58
CA LYS A 330 -33.28 20.39 16.71
C LYS A 330 -32.63 19.33 17.60
N THR A 331 -33.44 18.59 18.33
CA THR A 331 -33.05 17.42 19.10
C THR A 331 -33.97 16.25 18.76
N GLU A 332 -33.42 15.04 18.63
CA GLU A 332 -34.19 13.81 18.40
C GLU A 332 -33.74 12.70 19.37
N GLY A 333 -34.62 11.71 19.56
CA GLY A 333 -34.44 10.65 20.53
C GLY A 333 -34.96 11.02 21.93
N SER A 334 -34.99 10.03 22.82
CA SER A 334 -35.52 10.16 24.18
C SER A 334 -34.43 10.32 25.24
N TRP A 335 -33.15 10.26 24.86
CA TRP A 335 -32.06 10.38 25.83
C TRP A 335 -31.90 11.82 26.29
N LYS A 336 -31.69 12.01 27.59
CA LYS A 336 -31.64 13.34 28.19
C LYS A 336 -30.30 13.98 27.85
N ARG A 337 -30.35 15.23 27.36
CA ARG A 337 -29.16 16.05 27.12
C ARG A 337 -28.29 16.14 28.39
N PRO A 338 -26.99 15.84 28.31
CA PRO A 338 -26.08 16.02 29.44
C PRO A 338 -25.90 17.50 29.78
N THR A 339 -25.54 17.77 31.04
CA THR A 339 -25.20 19.11 31.53
C THR A 339 -23.69 19.25 31.52
N ARG A 340 -23.14 19.66 30.38
CA ARG A 340 -21.71 19.81 30.11
C ARG A 340 -21.40 21.17 29.48
N ARG A 341 -20.14 21.60 29.52
CA ARG A 341 -19.72 22.81 28.81
C ARG A 341 -19.47 22.50 27.33
N LEU A 342 -19.76 23.48 26.49
CA LEU A 342 -19.39 23.52 25.09
C LEU A 342 -18.34 24.60 24.88
N HIS A 343 -17.21 24.22 24.30
CA HIS A 343 -16.18 25.12 23.81
C HIS A 343 -16.36 25.31 22.31
N ILE A 344 -16.77 26.51 21.90
CA ILE A 344 -16.95 26.86 20.49
C ILE A 344 -15.64 27.41 19.95
N HIS A 345 -15.11 26.83 18.88
CA HIS A 345 -13.97 27.34 18.12
C HIS A 345 -14.42 27.75 16.73
N LEU A 346 -14.63 29.05 16.51
CA LEU A 346 -14.97 29.60 15.20
C LEU A 346 -13.69 29.83 14.39
N LEU A 347 -13.52 29.07 13.32
CA LEU A 347 -12.35 29.16 12.43
C LEU A 347 -12.41 30.42 11.56
N LEU A 348 -11.30 31.15 11.50
CA LEU A 348 -11.13 32.38 10.72
C LEU A 348 -10.25 32.19 9.47
N GLY A 349 -9.45 31.12 9.43
CA GLY A 349 -8.46 30.83 8.38
C GLY A 349 -7.03 30.86 8.89
N GLY A 350 -6.09 30.22 8.17
CA GLY A 350 -4.68 30.15 8.55
C GLY A 350 -4.45 29.65 9.98
N TYR A 351 -5.20 28.62 10.41
CA TYR A 351 -5.22 28.07 11.77
C TYR A 351 -5.76 29.01 12.88
N ALA A 352 -6.08 30.26 12.56
CA ALA A 352 -6.64 31.20 13.52
C ALA A 352 -8.10 30.88 13.84
N MET A 353 -8.46 31.05 15.11
CA MET A 353 -9.82 30.86 15.59
C MET A 353 -10.16 31.85 16.72
N VAL A 354 -11.46 32.06 16.94
CA VAL A 354 -11.98 32.75 18.14
C VAL A 354 -12.88 31.82 18.92
N SER A 355 -12.79 31.90 20.24
CA SER A 355 -13.42 30.95 21.14
C SER A 355 -14.52 31.59 21.99
N ALA A 356 -15.53 30.80 22.32
CA ALA A 356 -16.54 31.14 23.32
C ALA A 356 -17.02 29.88 24.04
N ASP A 357 -17.47 30.04 25.28
CA ASP A 357 -17.94 28.93 26.11
C ASP A 357 -19.42 29.10 26.44
N CYS A 358 -20.16 27.99 26.50
CA CYS A 358 -21.55 27.95 26.96
C CYS A 358 -21.90 26.58 27.55
N MET A 359 -23.13 26.38 28.03
CA MET A 359 -23.63 25.06 28.38
C MET A 359 -24.32 24.41 27.18
N ASP A 360 -24.20 23.08 27.05
CA ASP A 360 -24.83 22.34 25.94
C ASP A 360 -26.36 22.53 25.94
N GLY A 361 -26.89 23.03 24.82
CA GLY A 361 -28.29 23.39 24.64
C GLY A 361 -28.59 24.89 24.74
N GLU A 362 -27.66 25.70 25.24
CA GLU A 362 -27.79 27.16 25.26
C GLU A 362 -27.41 27.80 23.92
N GLU A 363 -27.83 29.05 23.75
CA GLU A 363 -27.40 29.91 22.64
C GLU A 363 -26.15 30.70 23.07
N VAL A 364 -25.14 30.75 22.21
CA VAL A 364 -23.91 31.52 22.44
C VAL A 364 -23.60 32.41 21.26
N GLN A 365 -23.10 33.60 21.55
CA GLN A 365 -22.70 34.59 20.56
C GLN A 365 -21.19 34.75 20.54
N VAL A 366 -20.60 34.58 19.35
CA VAL A 366 -19.18 34.76 19.10
C VAL A 366 -19.00 36.01 18.25
N VAL A 367 -18.25 36.99 18.75
CA VAL A 367 -17.99 38.22 18.02
C VAL A 367 -16.83 37.98 17.04
N ILE A 368 -17.09 38.18 15.75
CA ILE A 368 -16.07 38.16 14.71
C ILE A 368 -15.26 39.47 14.82
N PRO A 369 -13.92 39.39 14.93
CA PRO A 369 -13.05 40.56 14.95
C PRO A 369 -13.20 41.43 13.68
N SER A 370 -12.78 42.69 13.74
CA SER A 370 -12.72 43.51 12.54
C SER A 370 -11.78 42.90 11.49
N ILE A 371 -11.95 43.26 10.21
CA ILE A 371 -11.11 42.73 9.12
C ILE A 371 -9.62 42.93 9.41
N SER A 372 -9.23 44.10 9.95
CA SER A 372 -7.83 44.37 10.31
C SER A 372 -7.32 43.50 11.45
N GLU A 373 -8.15 43.18 12.44
CA GLU A 373 -7.77 42.29 13.55
C GLU A 373 -7.70 40.85 13.08
N MET A 374 -8.67 40.42 12.27
CA MET A 374 -8.69 39.10 11.65
C MET A 374 -7.42 38.84 10.83
N SER A 375 -7.03 39.76 9.94
CA SER A 375 -5.79 39.61 9.17
C SER A 375 -4.55 39.51 10.04
N LYS A 376 -4.50 40.20 11.19
CA LYS A 376 -3.39 40.09 12.15
C LYS A 376 -3.38 38.74 12.87
N LEU A 377 -4.56 38.24 13.27
CA LEU A 377 -4.71 36.94 13.92
C LEU A 377 -4.30 35.80 12.99
N ILE A 378 -4.75 35.85 11.73
CA ILE A 378 -4.39 34.87 10.70
C ILE A 378 -2.86 34.85 10.51
N ALA A 379 -2.26 36.01 10.24
CA ALA A 379 -0.81 36.08 10.03
C ALA A 379 0.00 35.61 11.25
N ALA A 380 -0.45 35.95 12.47
CA ALA A 380 0.20 35.50 13.70
C ALA A 380 0.07 33.97 13.88
N SER A 381 -1.11 33.41 13.61
CA SER A 381 -1.36 31.97 13.73
C SER A 381 -0.61 31.16 12.68
N GLU A 382 -0.53 31.65 11.44
CA GLU A 382 0.28 31.02 10.39
C GLU A 382 1.76 31.03 10.77
N GLN A 383 2.26 32.15 11.31
CA GLN A 383 3.64 32.26 11.77
C GLN A 383 3.92 31.31 12.95
N GLU A 384 3.00 31.21 13.91
CA GLU A 384 3.11 30.28 15.05
C GLU A 384 3.09 28.82 14.58
N HIS A 385 2.20 28.48 13.65
CA HIS A 385 2.12 27.14 13.07
C HIS A 385 3.40 26.77 12.31
N MET A 386 3.93 27.67 11.47
CA MET A 386 5.20 27.45 10.77
C MET A 386 6.36 27.28 11.76
N LYS A 387 6.43 28.12 12.79
CA LYS A 387 7.44 28.00 13.84
C LYS A 387 7.31 26.67 14.60
N HIS A 388 6.09 26.23 14.89
CA HIS A 388 5.84 24.94 15.52
C HIS A 388 6.40 23.80 14.66
N LEU A 389 6.06 23.77 13.37
CA LEU A 389 6.56 22.77 12.43
C LEU A 389 8.10 22.74 12.33
N GLU A 390 8.76 23.91 12.39
CA GLU A 390 10.23 24.01 12.40
C GLU A 390 10.87 23.46 13.70
N THR A 391 10.14 23.47 14.81
CA THR A 391 10.64 23.01 16.12
C THR A 391 10.34 21.55 16.43
N VAL A 392 9.36 20.97 15.75
CA VAL A 392 8.95 19.58 15.94
C VAL A 392 10.08 18.65 15.48
N LYS A 393 10.40 17.64 16.30
CA LYS A 393 11.41 16.63 15.95
C LYS A 393 10.84 15.68 14.91
N ALA A 394 11.38 15.71 13.70
CA ALA A 394 11.07 14.71 12.68
C ALA A 394 11.54 13.32 13.12
N ILE A 395 10.79 12.29 12.72
CA ILE A 395 11.25 10.91 12.84
C ILE A 395 12.54 10.78 12.02
N PRO A 396 13.66 10.34 12.61
CA PRO A 396 14.91 10.22 11.89
C PRO A 396 14.73 9.27 10.70
N ASP A 397 15.27 9.65 9.55
CA ASP A 397 15.56 8.71 8.50
C ASP A 397 16.58 7.73 9.07
N ILE A 398 16.12 6.56 9.56
CA ILE A 398 17.05 5.49 9.92
C ILE A 398 17.71 5.06 8.62
N GLU A 399 18.90 5.61 8.35
CA GLU A 399 19.98 4.85 7.74
C GLU A 399 20.14 3.59 8.59
N LYS A 400 19.94 2.43 7.95
CA LYS A 400 20.11 1.09 8.53
C LYS A 400 21.28 1.12 9.54
N GLN A 401 21.06 0.62 10.76
CA GLN A 401 22.06 0.61 11.84
C GLN A 401 23.49 0.30 11.33
N PRO A 402 24.52 1.01 11.85
CA PRO A 402 25.92 0.75 11.51
C PRO A 402 26.34 -0.60 12.10
N GLY A 403 26.15 -1.67 11.33
CA GLY A 403 26.41 -3.04 11.78
C GLY A 403 26.66 -4.06 10.66
N GLN A 404 26.71 -3.65 9.40
CA GLN A 404 27.21 -4.48 8.32
C GLN A 404 28.14 -3.65 7.45
N GLN A 405 29.44 -3.94 7.53
CA GLN A 405 30.43 -3.50 6.54
C GLN A 405 30.02 -4.03 5.16
N GLY A 406 29.26 -3.22 4.43
CA GLY A 406 29.04 -3.33 3.01
C GLY A 406 29.23 -1.92 2.46
N ILE A 407 30.10 -1.79 1.48
CA ILE A 407 30.42 -0.51 0.84
C ILE A 407 29.11 0.15 0.41
N GLU A 408 28.89 1.36 0.92
CA GLU A 408 27.79 2.23 0.55
C GLU A 408 27.84 2.47 -0.96
N LEU A 409 26.93 1.83 -1.71
CA LEU A 409 26.85 2.03 -3.15
C LEU A 409 26.07 3.33 -3.38
N SER A 410 26.74 4.35 -3.91
CA SER A 410 26.04 5.50 -4.48
C SER A 410 24.95 4.99 -5.44
N LYS A 411 23.75 5.61 -5.44
CA LYS A 411 22.65 5.35 -6.39
C LYS A 411 23.01 5.80 -7.83
N THR A 412 24.20 5.46 -8.30
CA THR A 412 24.74 5.77 -9.62
C THR A 412 24.82 4.46 -10.41
N PRO A 413 24.30 4.39 -11.65
CA PRO A 413 24.31 3.16 -12.41
C PRO A 413 25.73 2.62 -12.54
N VAL A 414 25.86 1.30 -12.41
CA VAL A 414 27.16 0.65 -12.57
C VAL A 414 27.33 0.36 -14.05
N ASP A 415 28.34 0.98 -14.66
CA ASP A 415 28.79 0.63 -16.00
C ASP A 415 29.75 -0.57 -15.92
N LEU A 416 29.50 -1.59 -16.73
CA LEU A 416 30.40 -2.71 -17.00
C LEU A 416 30.75 -2.68 -18.48
N LYS A 417 32.02 -2.51 -18.84
CA LYS A 417 32.45 -2.31 -20.23
C LYS A 417 33.78 -3.01 -20.47
N SER A 418 33.70 -4.21 -21.04
CA SER A 418 34.86 -5.00 -21.45
C SER A 418 34.53 -5.84 -22.69
N GLY A 419 35.56 -6.26 -23.42
CA GLY A 419 35.40 -7.00 -24.67
C GLY A 419 34.46 -6.31 -25.67
N ASP A 420 33.53 -7.08 -26.24
CA ASP A 420 32.56 -6.59 -27.22
C ASP A 420 31.27 -6.04 -26.58
N TRP A 421 31.20 -5.92 -25.25
CA TRP A 421 29.97 -5.61 -24.52
C TRP A 421 30.08 -4.34 -23.66
N SER A 422 28.96 -3.62 -23.59
CA SER A 422 28.76 -2.55 -22.62
C SER A 422 27.39 -2.69 -21.98
N LEU A 423 27.36 -2.77 -20.64
CA LEU A 423 26.16 -2.90 -19.84
C LEU A 423 26.02 -1.73 -18.88
N LYS A 424 24.76 -1.38 -18.59
CA LYS A 424 24.39 -0.48 -17.50
C LYS A 424 23.49 -1.21 -16.52
N LEU A 425 23.88 -1.23 -15.25
CA LEU A 425 23.18 -1.93 -14.19
C LEU A 425 22.71 -0.97 -13.10
N VAL A 426 21.57 -1.27 -12.47
CA VAL A 426 21.05 -0.54 -11.31
C VAL A 426 20.88 -1.51 -10.13
N PRO A 427 21.94 -1.72 -9.32
CA PRO A 427 21.88 -2.66 -8.20
C PRO A 427 20.73 -2.40 -7.21
N TRP A 428 20.35 -1.14 -6.99
CA TRP A 428 19.33 -0.77 -6.01
C TRP A 428 17.87 -0.93 -6.48
N ILE A 429 17.64 -1.43 -7.70
CA ILE A 429 16.33 -1.81 -8.22
C ILE A 429 16.47 -3.22 -8.77
N GLY A 430 16.33 -4.25 -7.93
CA GLY A 430 16.31 -5.64 -8.40
C GLY A 430 17.57 -6.15 -9.11
N GLY A 431 18.67 -5.40 -9.05
CA GLY A 431 19.85 -5.65 -9.86
C GLY A 431 19.64 -5.48 -11.37
N HIS A 432 18.64 -4.70 -11.84
CA HIS A 432 18.25 -4.66 -13.25
C HIS A 432 19.43 -4.28 -14.17
N VAL A 433 19.50 -4.93 -15.34
CA VAL A 433 20.32 -4.42 -16.47
C VAL A 433 19.40 -3.59 -17.35
N ILE A 434 19.68 -2.29 -17.43
CA ILE A 434 18.87 -1.30 -18.17
C ILE A 434 19.41 -1.01 -19.57
N SER A 435 20.61 -1.50 -19.88
CA SER A 435 21.20 -1.41 -21.21
C SER A 435 22.13 -2.59 -21.46
N MET A 436 22.02 -3.20 -22.64
CA MET A 436 22.96 -4.21 -23.14
C MET A 436 23.32 -3.88 -24.60
N THR A 437 24.57 -3.43 -24.81
CA THR A 437 25.06 -2.98 -26.11
C THR A 437 26.21 -3.86 -26.58
N HIS A 438 26.13 -4.33 -27.82
CA HIS A 438 27.22 -4.99 -28.52
C HIS A 438 28.03 -3.94 -29.31
N LEU A 439 29.25 -3.67 -28.86
CA LEU A 439 30.09 -2.56 -29.32
C LEU A 439 30.52 -2.70 -30.79
N PRO A 440 30.95 -3.87 -31.30
CA PRO A 440 31.39 -3.99 -32.70
C PRO A 440 30.30 -3.73 -33.73
N SER A 441 29.04 -4.01 -33.41
CA SER A 441 27.91 -3.78 -34.31
C SER A 441 27.11 -2.51 -33.98
N ASP A 442 27.50 -1.78 -32.93
CA ASP A 442 26.78 -0.63 -32.37
C ASP A 442 25.29 -0.92 -32.13
N THR A 443 24.98 -2.16 -31.75
CA THR A 443 23.61 -2.64 -31.58
C THR A 443 23.24 -2.67 -30.10
N GLN A 444 22.23 -1.89 -29.72
CA GLN A 444 21.65 -1.94 -28.39
C GLN A 444 20.49 -2.95 -28.37
N TRP A 445 20.77 -4.16 -27.90
CA TRP A 445 19.80 -5.26 -27.87
C TRP A 445 18.73 -5.08 -26.79
N LEU A 446 19.07 -4.36 -25.73
CA LEU A 446 18.20 -4.10 -24.60
C LEU A 446 18.41 -2.65 -24.16
N HIS A 447 17.31 -1.91 -24.05
CA HIS A 447 17.27 -0.61 -23.43
C HIS A 447 15.98 -0.44 -22.66
N SER A 448 16.07 0.02 -21.41
CA SER A 448 14.91 0.21 -20.57
C SER A 448 14.98 1.50 -19.75
N ARG A 449 13.82 1.95 -19.27
CA ARG A 449 13.77 2.99 -18.25
C ARG A 449 14.07 2.33 -16.91
N VAL A 450 14.60 3.11 -15.97
CA VAL A 450 15.04 2.63 -14.65
C VAL A 450 13.97 1.82 -13.89
N GLU A 451 12.69 2.03 -14.21
CA GLU A 451 11.52 1.44 -13.53
C GLU A 451 10.66 0.52 -14.41
N SER A 452 11.05 0.24 -15.66
CA SER A 452 10.23 -0.56 -16.58
C SER A 452 11.04 -1.22 -17.69
N ASP A 453 10.80 -2.51 -17.93
CA ASP A 453 11.49 -3.37 -18.90
C ASP A 453 12.99 -3.57 -18.58
N GLY A 454 13.65 -4.47 -19.32
CA GLY A 454 15.08 -4.72 -19.23
C GLY A 454 15.39 -6.18 -18.91
N TYR A 455 16.53 -6.44 -18.25
CA TYR A 455 16.89 -7.77 -17.77
C TYR A 455 16.58 -7.86 -16.28
N GLU A 456 15.65 -8.74 -15.94
CA GLU A 456 15.15 -8.95 -14.59
C GLU A 456 15.27 -10.43 -14.19
N GLU A 457 15.29 -10.70 -12.89
CA GLU A 457 15.14 -12.06 -12.38
C GLU A 457 14.12 -12.07 -11.26
N TYR A 458 13.41 -13.18 -11.13
CA TYR A 458 12.28 -13.32 -10.23
C TYR A 458 12.38 -14.60 -9.39
N CYS A 459 11.70 -14.57 -8.25
CA CYS A 459 11.47 -15.73 -7.40
C CYS A 459 9.96 -16.05 -7.31
N GLY A 460 9.50 -17.04 -8.08
CA GLY A 460 8.12 -17.51 -8.04
C GLY A 460 7.56 -17.91 -9.41
N THR A 461 6.42 -18.60 -9.41
CA THR A 461 5.74 -19.08 -10.63
C THR A 461 4.59 -18.17 -11.10
N GLU A 462 4.31 -17.09 -10.36
CA GLU A 462 3.24 -16.15 -10.65
C GLU A 462 3.53 -15.35 -11.94
N TYR A 463 2.63 -15.46 -12.91
CA TYR A 463 2.72 -14.73 -14.17
C TYR A 463 2.39 -13.24 -13.93
N ARG A 464 3.29 -12.33 -14.34
CA ARG A 464 3.26 -10.87 -14.06
C ARG A 464 3.45 -10.45 -12.60
N SER A 465 4.23 -11.21 -11.83
CA SER A 465 4.84 -10.67 -10.61
C SER A 465 5.66 -9.42 -10.95
N ALA A 466 5.70 -8.41 -10.10
CA ALA A 466 6.72 -7.36 -10.20
C ALA A 466 8.12 -8.02 -10.09
N GLY A 467 9.14 -7.44 -10.73
CA GLY A 467 10.55 -7.88 -10.61
C GLY A 467 10.97 -8.19 -9.19
N CYS A 468 12.13 -8.83 -8.99
CA CYS A 468 12.84 -8.65 -7.73
C CYS A 468 12.96 -7.13 -7.52
N THR A 469 12.30 -6.56 -6.52
CA THR A 469 12.34 -5.11 -6.24
C THR A 469 13.34 -4.81 -5.14
N GLU A 470 13.92 -5.85 -4.57
CA GLU A 470 14.85 -5.80 -3.47
C GLU A 470 16.21 -5.25 -3.91
N GLU A 471 16.82 -4.45 -3.04
CA GLU A 471 18.12 -3.85 -3.28
C GLU A 471 19.20 -4.92 -3.31
N TYR A 472 19.82 -5.13 -4.47
CA TYR A 472 20.98 -6.00 -4.59
C TYR A 472 22.21 -5.28 -4.04
N LYS A 473 22.90 -5.94 -3.11
CA LYS A 473 24.23 -5.51 -2.62
C LYS A 473 25.29 -6.03 -3.57
N VAL A 474 26.16 -5.15 -4.08
CA VAL A 474 27.37 -5.58 -4.80
C VAL A 474 28.34 -6.21 -3.81
N VAL A 475 28.53 -7.52 -3.91
CA VAL A 475 29.36 -8.32 -3.00
C VAL A 475 30.79 -8.45 -3.51
N ARG A 476 30.99 -8.36 -4.82
CA ARG A 476 32.31 -8.34 -5.46
C ARG A 476 32.27 -7.56 -6.76
N ARG A 477 33.31 -6.76 -7.03
CA ARG A 477 33.53 -6.11 -8.31
C ARG A 477 35.02 -6.19 -8.65
N ASP A 478 35.33 -6.82 -9.77
CA ASP A 478 36.69 -6.92 -10.29
C ASP A 478 36.81 -5.96 -11.48
N LEU A 479 37.62 -4.90 -11.32
CA LEU A 479 37.89 -3.87 -12.34
C LEU A 479 39.23 -4.16 -13.01
N GLU A 480 39.36 -3.83 -14.31
CA GLU A 480 40.48 -4.17 -15.21
C GLU A 480 41.92 -3.84 -14.74
N GLN A 481 42.13 -3.17 -13.59
CA GLN A 481 43.46 -2.79 -13.10
C GLN A 481 44.37 -3.98 -12.70
N SER A 482 43.84 -5.20 -12.54
CA SER A 482 44.64 -6.41 -12.24
C SER A 482 44.67 -7.45 -13.37
N GLY A 483 44.00 -7.21 -14.50
CA GLY A 483 44.21 -7.94 -15.74
C GLY A 483 43.63 -9.36 -15.84
N GLU A 484 42.63 -9.80 -15.06
CA GLU A 484 42.09 -11.18 -15.17
C GLU A 484 40.60 -11.37 -15.51
N GLN A 485 39.67 -10.45 -15.18
CA GLN A 485 38.25 -10.52 -15.60
C GLN A 485 37.54 -9.22 -15.20
N GLU A 486 36.62 -8.67 -16.02
CA GLU A 486 35.66 -7.66 -15.53
C GLU A 486 34.37 -8.38 -15.12
N SER A 487 34.03 -8.33 -13.83
CA SER A 487 32.85 -9.00 -13.30
C SER A 487 32.21 -8.23 -12.15
N ILE A 488 30.91 -8.44 -11.99
CA ILE A 488 30.14 -7.92 -10.86
C ILE A 488 29.28 -9.05 -10.27
N CYS A 489 29.40 -9.25 -8.96
CA CYS A 489 28.58 -10.19 -8.20
C CYS A 489 27.69 -9.41 -7.24
N MET A 490 26.41 -9.74 -7.23
CA MET A 490 25.39 -9.03 -6.49
C MET A 490 24.49 -10.02 -5.74
N GLU A 491 24.02 -9.65 -4.55
CA GLU A 491 23.09 -10.45 -3.72
C GLU A 491 21.85 -9.62 -3.36
N GLY A 492 20.65 -10.12 -3.67
CA GLY A 492 19.36 -9.58 -3.20
C GLY A 492 18.72 -10.51 -2.17
N ASP A 493 18.15 -9.96 -1.10
CA ASP A 493 17.35 -10.73 -0.13
C ASP A 493 15.90 -10.81 -0.62
N ILE A 494 15.38 -12.02 -0.79
CA ILE A 494 14.04 -12.29 -1.33
C ILE A 494 13.08 -12.85 -0.25
N GLY A 495 13.43 -12.61 1.01
CA GLY A 495 12.66 -13.00 2.18
C GLY A 495 12.73 -14.49 2.53
N GLY A 496 12.30 -14.83 3.75
CA GLY A 496 12.26 -16.22 4.21
C GLY A 496 13.63 -16.90 4.37
N GLY A 497 14.71 -16.11 4.52
CA GLY A 497 16.08 -16.60 4.67
C GLY A 497 16.75 -17.01 3.36
N LEU A 498 16.19 -16.59 2.22
CA LEU A 498 16.69 -16.84 0.87
C LEU A 498 17.39 -15.61 0.30
N LEU A 499 18.40 -15.86 -0.53
CA LEU A 499 19.07 -14.83 -1.32
C LEU A 499 19.03 -15.23 -2.78
N ILE A 500 18.85 -14.25 -3.65
CA ILE A 500 19.19 -14.38 -5.06
C ILE A 500 20.60 -13.80 -5.27
N GLN A 501 21.50 -14.61 -5.79
CA GLN A 501 22.87 -14.20 -6.12
C GLN A 501 23.03 -14.19 -7.63
N ARG A 502 23.51 -13.07 -8.18
CA ARG A 502 23.74 -12.87 -9.62
C ARG A 502 25.19 -12.48 -9.85
N SER A 503 25.86 -13.18 -10.74
CA SER A 503 27.19 -12.83 -11.23
C SER A 503 27.14 -12.55 -12.73
N ILE A 504 27.61 -11.38 -13.14
CA ILE A 504 27.69 -10.97 -14.55
C ILE A 504 29.15 -10.77 -14.88
N SER A 505 29.61 -11.40 -15.95
CA SER A 505 31.02 -11.35 -16.32
C SER A 505 31.24 -11.47 -17.82
N ILE A 506 32.33 -10.89 -18.29
CA ILE A 506 32.79 -11.05 -19.67
C ILE A 506 34.01 -11.99 -19.64
N LEU A 507 33.93 -13.10 -20.39
CA LEU A 507 34.94 -14.16 -20.32
C LEU A 507 36.24 -13.70 -20.99
N LYS A 508 37.34 -13.63 -20.22
CA LYS A 508 38.65 -13.21 -20.74
C LYS A 508 39.19 -14.07 -21.89
N ASN A 509 38.87 -15.37 -21.88
CA ASN A 509 39.29 -16.30 -22.94
C ASN A 509 38.42 -16.20 -24.21
N ASN A 510 37.28 -15.50 -24.14
CA ASN A 510 36.43 -15.23 -25.29
C ASN A 510 35.64 -13.91 -25.08
N PRO A 511 36.25 -12.75 -25.41
CA PRO A 511 35.73 -11.44 -25.02
C PRO A 511 34.41 -11.04 -25.70
N ASN A 512 33.92 -11.85 -26.65
CA ASN A 512 32.61 -11.69 -27.28
C ASN A 512 31.47 -12.38 -26.50
N ILE A 513 31.77 -13.13 -25.43
CA ILE A 513 30.76 -13.81 -24.60
C ILE A 513 30.50 -13.02 -23.31
N LEU A 514 29.23 -12.64 -23.13
CA LEU A 514 28.68 -12.07 -21.90
C LEU A 514 27.97 -13.17 -21.10
N GLN A 515 28.43 -13.47 -19.90
CA GLN A 515 27.91 -14.56 -19.07
C GLN A 515 27.14 -14.03 -17.87
N PHE A 516 26.00 -14.67 -17.59
CA PHE A 516 25.16 -14.47 -16.41
C PHE A 516 25.07 -15.80 -15.64
N ASP A 517 25.29 -15.73 -14.34
CA ASP A 517 25.26 -16.87 -13.43
C ASP A 517 24.44 -16.50 -12.20
N SER A 518 23.21 -17.00 -12.17
CA SER A 518 22.21 -16.58 -11.20
C SER A 518 21.72 -17.77 -10.40
N SER A 519 21.54 -17.57 -9.09
CA SER A 519 21.13 -18.65 -8.18
C SER A 519 20.25 -18.16 -7.05
N ILE A 520 19.33 -19.02 -6.61
CA ILE A 520 18.59 -18.84 -5.35
C ILE A 520 19.21 -19.77 -4.31
N ILE A 521 19.77 -19.18 -3.26
CA ILE A 521 20.48 -19.87 -2.18
C ILE A 521 19.76 -19.68 -0.86
N ALA A 522 19.79 -20.71 -0.01
CA ALA A 522 19.27 -20.62 1.35
C ALA A 522 20.39 -20.23 2.33
N ARG A 523 20.26 -19.12 3.08
CA ARG A 523 21.27 -18.70 4.08
C ARG A 523 20.83 -19.00 5.51
N ASN A 524 19.62 -18.60 5.89
CA ASN A 524 19.09 -18.70 7.26
C ASN A 524 17.61 -19.15 7.25
N VAL A 525 17.35 -20.38 6.81
CA VAL A 525 15.99 -20.93 6.84
C VAL A 525 15.61 -21.23 8.30
N GLY A 526 14.40 -20.86 8.72
CA GLY A 526 13.96 -20.89 10.12
C GLY A 526 14.08 -22.26 10.80
N ALA A 527 14.38 -22.26 12.10
CA ALA A 527 14.46 -23.47 12.92
C ALA A 527 13.09 -24.19 12.94
N GLY A 528 13.03 -25.38 12.32
CA GLY A 528 11.79 -26.17 12.13
C GLY A 528 11.50 -26.57 10.69
N SER A 529 12.21 -25.98 9.71
CA SER A 529 12.03 -26.23 8.26
C SER A 529 12.76 -27.47 7.72
N GLY A 530 13.53 -28.18 8.55
CA GLY A 530 14.40 -29.27 8.10
C GLY A 530 15.55 -28.82 7.17
N GLY A 531 15.82 -27.51 7.06
CA GLY A 531 16.86 -26.96 6.19
C GLY A 531 16.41 -26.63 4.76
N PHE A 532 15.12 -26.79 4.45
CA PHE A 532 14.54 -26.50 3.15
C PHE A 532 13.65 -25.25 3.20
N SER A 533 13.75 -24.43 2.18
CA SER A 533 12.95 -23.20 2.04
C SER A 533 11.52 -23.46 1.54
N ARG A 534 10.76 -22.37 1.35
CA ARG A 534 9.51 -22.38 0.57
C ARG A 534 9.76 -22.84 -0.88
N LEU A 535 8.70 -23.22 -1.59
CA LEU A 535 8.77 -23.41 -3.04
C LEU A 535 9.23 -22.11 -3.71
N VAL A 536 10.24 -22.24 -4.56
CA VAL A 536 10.80 -21.12 -5.33
C VAL A 536 11.08 -21.59 -6.75
N CYS A 537 11.05 -20.64 -7.68
CA CYS A 537 11.42 -20.81 -9.08
C CYS A 537 12.27 -19.61 -9.47
N LEU A 538 13.48 -19.86 -9.99
CA LEU A 538 14.34 -18.82 -10.54
C LEU A 538 13.90 -18.56 -11.98
N ARG A 539 13.47 -17.34 -12.26
CA ARG A 539 13.12 -16.90 -13.62
C ARG A 539 14.11 -15.85 -14.07
N VAL A 540 14.65 -16.03 -15.26
CA VAL A 540 15.45 -15.04 -15.98
C VAL A 540 14.55 -14.42 -17.05
N HIS A 541 14.39 -13.10 -17.03
CA HIS A 541 13.41 -12.37 -17.82
C HIS A 541 14.08 -11.21 -18.56
N PRO A 542 14.74 -11.47 -19.71
CA PRO A 542 15.29 -10.46 -20.58
C PRO A 542 14.22 -9.95 -21.57
N THR A 543 13.99 -8.65 -21.58
CA THR A 543 13.15 -7.97 -22.57
C THR A 543 14.03 -7.22 -23.55
N PHE A 544 14.07 -7.71 -24.79
CA PHE A 544 14.85 -7.13 -25.89
C PHE A 544 14.04 -6.08 -26.65
N THR A 545 14.71 -5.02 -27.07
CA THR A 545 14.14 -3.92 -27.86
C THR A 545 14.34 -4.19 -29.34
N LEU A 546 13.29 -4.07 -30.14
CA LEU A 546 13.32 -4.41 -31.56
C LEU A 546 13.17 -3.15 -32.42
N LEU A 547 14.16 -2.89 -33.28
CA LEU A 547 14.11 -1.76 -34.22
C LEU A 547 13.13 -2.02 -35.38
N ASN A 548 13.13 -3.24 -35.92
CA ASN A 548 12.26 -3.66 -37.02
C ASN A 548 11.54 -4.96 -36.64
N PRO A 549 10.47 -4.91 -35.80
CA PRO A 549 9.85 -6.10 -35.23
C PRO A 549 9.44 -7.15 -36.27
N THR A 550 8.95 -6.73 -37.44
CA THR A 550 8.51 -7.63 -38.53
C THR A 550 9.63 -8.42 -39.20
N GLU A 551 10.88 -8.00 -39.04
CA GLU A 551 12.07 -8.64 -39.62
C GLU A 551 12.87 -9.45 -38.59
N VAL A 552 12.28 -9.70 -37.42
CA VAL A 552 12.92 -10.42 -36.32
C VAL A 552 12.20 -11.75 -36.07
N ALA A 553 12.95 -12.81 -35.78
CA ALA A 553 12.40 -14.10 -35.39
C ALA A 553 13.23 -14.75 -34.27
N VAL A 554 12.57 -15.54 -33.43
CA VAL A 554 13.22 -16.38 -32.42
C VAL A 554 13.35 -17.78 -33.01
N SER A 555 14.56 -18.33 -33.07
CA SER A 555 14.83 -19.64 -33.64
C SER A 555 15.58 -20.54 -32.68
N PHE A 556 15.20 -21.82 -32.61
CA PHE A 556 15.95 -22.83 -31.86
C PHE A 556 15.63 -24.25 -32.33
N LYS A 557 16.51 -25.19 -31.96
CA LYS A 557 16.24 -26.62 -32.09
C LYS A 557 15.91 -27.19 -30.71
N SER A 558 14.78 -27.87 -30.59
CA SER A 558 14.35 -28.46 -29.33
C SER A 558 15.09 -29.76 -29.01
N ILE A 559 14.95 -30.24 -27.78
CA ILE A 559 15.58 -31.48 -27.30
C ILE A 559 15.13 -32.70 -28.13
N ASP A 560 13.87 -32.74 -28.57
CA ASP A 560 13.36 -33.80 -29.46
C ASP A 560 13.85 -33.70 -30.91
N GLY A 561 14.59 -32.64 -31.24
CA GLY A 561 15.17 -32.39 -32.55
C GLY A 561 14.29 -31.61 -33.53
N SER A 562 13.10 -31.15 -33.13
CA SER A 562 12.28 -30.26 -33.95
C SER A 562 12.88 -28.85 -34.05
N ASN A 563 12.71 -28.19 -35.19
CA ASN A 563 13.17 -26.83 -35.41
C ASN A 563 11.99 -25.87 -35.24
N HIS A 564 12.22 -24.79 -34.51
CA HIS A 564 11.23 -23.75 -34.23
C HIS A 564 11.73 -22.42 -34.79
N GLU A 565 10.85 -21.69 -35.47
CA GLU A 565 11.02 -20.30 -35.88
C GLU A 565 9.73 -19.55 -35.51
N ILE A 566 9.82 -18.65 -34.54
CA ILE A 566 8.70 -17.96 -33.92
C ILE A 566 8.75 -16.51 -34.35
N SER A 567 7.71 -16.05 -35.03
CA SER A 567 7.54 -14.66 -35.48
C SER A 567 6.73 -13.84 -34.47
N PRO A 568 6.81 -12.50 -34.52
CA PRO A 568 6.02 -11.60 -33.66
C PRO A 568 4.51 -11.82 -33.68
N GLU A 569 3.97 -12.33 -34.79
CA GLU A 569 2.54 -12.62 -34.95
C GLU A 569 2.06 -13.78 -34.06
N SER A 570 2.99 -14.55 -33.51
CA SER A 570 2.67 -15.78 -32.80
C SER A 570 2.28 -15.58 -31.32
N GLY A 571 2.34 -14.34 -30.82
CA GLY A 571 1.94 -14.00 -29.45
C GLY A 571 2.80 -14.68 -28.37
N GLU A 572 2.16 -15.17 -27.31
CA GLU A 572 2.85 -15.90 -26.25
C GLU A 572 2.98 -17.40 -26.57
N GLN A 573 4.18 -17.96 -26.40
CA GLN A 573 4.43 -19.38 -26.52
C GLN A 573 5.25 -19.90 -25.34
N SER A 574 4.88 -21.08 -24.85
CA SER A 574 5.53 -21.76 -23.74
C SER A 574 6.02 -23.14 -24.16
N PHE A 575 7.29 -23.43 -23.91
CA PHE A 575 7.93 -24.70 -24.21
C PHE A 575 8.37 -25.38 -22.93
N GLU A 576 7.96 -26.64 -22.76
CA GLU A 576 8.25 -27.47 -21.59
C GLU A 576 8.68 -28.89 -22.02
N GLY A 577 9.32 -29.64 -21.13
CA GLY A 577 9.79 -30.99 -21.44
C GLY A 577 10.78 -31.01 -22.61
N ASN A 578 10.56 -31.90 -23.57
CA ASN A 578 11.45 -32.09 -24.73
C ASN A 578 11.23 -31.07 -25.87
N LEU A 579 10.22 -30.22 -25.77
CA LEU A 579 9.95 -29.16 -26.74
C LEU A 579 10.78 -27.89 -26.49
N ARG A 580 11.48 -27.83 -25.35
CA ARG A 580 12.37 -26.71 -25.01
C ARG A 580 13.60 -26.64 -25.88
N PRO A 581 14.23 -25.46 -26.03
CA PRO A 581 15.50 -25.34 -26.71
C PRO A 581 16.56 -26.27 -26.11
N ASN A 582 17.35 -26.91 -26.96
CA ASN A 582 18.41 -27.83 -26.57
C ASN A 582 19.67 -27.07 -26.12
N GLY A 583 19.53 -26.26 -25.07
CA GLY A 583 20.61 -25.45 -24.49
C GLY A 583 20.97 -24.18 -25.27
N GLU A 584 20.26 -23.87 -26.36
CA GLU A 584 20.53 -22.69 -27.19
C GLU A 584 19.26 -22.16 -27.85
N TRP A 585 19.08 -20.83 -27.84
CA TRP A 585 18.12 -20.13 -28.70
C TRP A 585 18.77 -18.91 -29.36
N MET A 586 18.19 -18.47 -30.48
CA MET A 586 18.68 -17.38 -31.32
C MET A 586 17.59 -16.32 -31.52
N LEU A 587 17.93 -15.05 -31.34
CA LEU A 587 17.12 -13.91 -31.78
C LEU A 587 17.76 -13.34 -33.06
N VAL A 588 17.11 -13.58 -34.19
CA VAL A 588 17.63 -13.26 -35.53
C VAL A 588 17.02 -11.96 -36.01
N ASP A 589 17.85 -10.93 -36.23
CA ASP A 589 17.46 -9.69 -36.91
C ASP A 589 17.89 -9.76 -38.39
N LYS A 590 16.93 -10.06 -39.26
CA LYS A 590 17.16 -10.24 -40.70
C LYS A 590 17.54 -8.93 -41.38
N CYS A 591 17.07 -7.80 -40.87
CA CYS A 591 17.37 -6.47 -41.42
C CYS A 591 18.79 -6.03 -41.08
N ALA A 592 19.24 -6.28 -39.84
CA ALA A 592 20.59 -5.95 -39.39
C ALA A 592 21.64 -6.99 -39.85
N GLY A 593 21.21 -8.19 -40.24
CA GLY A 593 22.10 -9.30 -40.55
C GLY A 593 22.86 -9.82 -39.31
N LEU A 594 22.23 -9.73 -38.14
CA LEU A 594 22.81 -10.10 -36.85
C LEU A 594 21.94 -11.13 -36.14
N CYS A 595 22.58 -11.96 -35.33
CA CYS A 595 21.91 -12.93 -34.47
C CYS A 595 22.47 -12.80 -33.05
N LEU A 596 21.58 -12.58 -32.08
CA LEU A 596 21.90 -12.69 -30.66
C LEU A 596 21.60 -14.13 -30.21
N ILE A 597 22.64 -14.87 -29.85
CA ILE A 597 22.55 -16.25 -29.38
C ILE A 597 22.56 -16.23 -27.86
N ASN A 598 21.63 -16.95 -27.23
CA ASN A 598 21.73 -17.32 -25.82
C ASN A 598 22.01 -18.81 -25.67
N ARG A 599 23.04 -19.16 -24.91
CA ARG A 599 23.35 -20.55 -24.54
C ARG A 599 23.18 -20.73 -23.05
N PHE A 600 22.52 -21.81 -22.63
CA PHE A 600 22.20 -22.07 -21.23
C PHE A 600 22.41 -23.54 -20.87
N GLU A 601 22.64 -23.81 -19.59
CA GLU A 601 22.77 -25.17 -19.07
C GLU A 601 21.41 -25.88 -19.09
N LEU A 602 21.30 -26.94 -19.90
CA LEU A 602 20.02 -27.62 -20.18
C LEU A 602 19.35 -28.17 -18.91
N SER A 603 20.16 -28.66 -17.98
CA SER A 603 19.71 -29.26 -16.72
C SER A 603 19.10 -28.26 -15.72
N GLN A 604 19.34 -26.97 -15.94
CA GLN A 604 18.96 -25.88 -15.03
C GLN A 604 17.66 -25.18 -15.41
N VAL A 605 17.22 -25.37 -16.65
CA VAL A 605 15.98 -24.79 -17.18
C VAL A 605 14.93 -25.90 -17.22
N SER A 606 13.70 -25.59 -16.83
CA SER A 606 12.52 -26.47 -16.87
C SER A 606 11.47 -25.99 -17.89
N LYS A 607 11.48 -24.69 -18.22
CA LYS A 607 10.53 -24.03 -19.10
C LYS A 607 11.20 -22.85 -19.83
N PHE A 608 10.83 -22.65 -21.10
CA PHE A 608 11.24 -21.53 -21.94
C PHE A 608 9.99 -20.80 -22.44
N LEU A 609 9.93 -19.48 -22.27
CA LEU A 609 8.78 -18.65 -22.66
C LEU A 609 9.22 -17.61 -23.69
N VAL A 610 8.40 -17.43 -24.73
CA VAL A 610 8.54 -16.36 -25.71
C VAL A 610 7.29 -15.50 -25.66
N HIS A 611 7.44 -14.21 -25.40
CA HIS A 611 6.33 -13.27 -25.36
C HIS A 611 6.65 -12.02 -26.19
N TRP A 612 5.89 -11.80 -27.26
CA TRP A 612 6.05 -10.65 -28.14
C TRP A 612 5.21 -9.47 -27.67
N GLY A 613 5.85 -8.33 -27.47
CA GLY A 613 5.22 -7.04 -27.18
C GLY A 613 5.19 -6.11 -28.40
N SER A 614 4.64 -4.91 -28.23
CA SER A 614 4.65 -3.87 -29.27
C SER A 614 6.04 -3.24 -29.40
N GLY A 615 6.94 -3.89 -30.15
CA GLY A 615 8.32 -3.43 -30.36
C GLY A 615 9.35 -4.08 -29.42
N THR A 616 8.96 -5.12 -28.69
CA THR A 616 9.83 -5.86 -27.77
C THR A 616 9.59 -7.36 -27.88
N VAL A 617 10.56 -8.16 -27.43
CA VAL A 617 10.38 -9.59 -27.22
C VAL A 617 11.01 -9.98 -25.89
N ASN A 618 10.25 -10.75 -25.11
CA ASN A 618 10.68 -11.29 -23.84
C ASN A 618 10.96 -12.79 -23.99
N LEU A 619 12.14 -13.24 -23.54
CA LEU A 619 12.64 -14.60 -23.75
C LEU A 619 13.06 -15.23 -22.41
N GLU A 620 12.09 -15.78 -21.68
CA GLU A 620 12.32 -16.23 -20.30
C GLU A 620 12.91 -17.63 -20.20
N LEU A 621 13.84 -17.81 -19.27
CA LEU A 621 14.32 -19.11 -18.80
C LEU A 621 13.85 -19.34 -17.36
N TRP A 622 13.19 -20.46 -17.11
CA TRP A 622 12.65 -20.79 -15.80
C TRP A 622 13.34 -22.03 -15.27
N SER A 623 13.73 -22.02 -14.01
CA SER A 623 14.16 -23.24 -13.33
C SER A 623 12.96 -24.13 -13.00
N GLU A 624 13.19 -25.33 -12.49
CA GLU A 624 12.12 -26.08 -11.82
C GLU A 624 11.60 -25.31 -10.59
N GLU A 625 10.36 -25.58 -10.20
CA GLU A 625 9.79 -25.07 -8.95
C GLU A 625 10.01 -26.10 -7.84
N ARG A 626 10.85 -25.76 -6.86
CA ARG A 626 11.12 -26.63 -5.70
C ARG A 626 11.66 -25.87 -4.50
N PRO A 627 11.69 -26.48 -3.31
CA PRO A 627 12.46 -25.94 -2.19
C PRO A 627 13.96 -25.95 -2.48
N VAL A 628 14.68 -24.95 -1.98
CA VAL A 628 16.16 -24.92 -1.97
C VAL A 628 16.72 -25.07 -0.56
N SER A 629 17.90 -25.70 -0.46
CA SER A 629 18.76 -25.74 0.73
C SER A 629 20.12 -25.10 0.45
N LYS A 630 21.02 -25.04 1.44
CA LYS A 630 22.41 -24.57 1.24
C LYS A 630 23.15 -25.42 0.21
N GLU A 631 22.84 -26.70 0.17
CA GLU A 631 23.50 -27.71 -0.65
C GLU A 631 22.83 -27.87 -2.03
N THR A 632 21.58 -27.42 -2.17
CA THR A 632 20.76 -27.62 -3.38
C THR A 632 20.14 -26.31 -3.88
N PRO A 633 20.95 -25.32 -4.28
CA PRO A 633 20.43 -24.08 -4.84
C PRO A 633 19.70 -24.33 -6.17
N LEU A 634 18.81 -23.41 -6.54
CA LEU A 634 18.41 -23.27 -7.95
C LEU A 634 19.43 -22.38 -8.63
N ARG A 635 19.84 -22.72 -9.84
CA ARG A 635 20.84 -21.96 -10.60
C ARG A 635 20.46 -21.96 -12.06
N ILE A 636 20.64 -20.83 -12.74
CA ILE A 636 20.59 -20.70 -14.20
C ILE A 636 21.89 -20.01 -14.63
N LEU A 637 22.71 -20.76 -15.35
CA LEU A 637 23.91 -20.31 -16.02
C LEU A 637 23.61 -20.18 -17.51
N HIS A 638 23.78 -18.98 -18.05
CA HIS A 638 23.61 -18.73 -19.46
C HIS A 638 24.51 -17.59 -19.97
N SER A 639 24.67 -17.49 -21.29
CA SER A 639 25.54 -16.50 -21.90
C SER A 639 25.00 -16.00 -23.23
N TYR A 640 25.41 -14.78 -23.59
CA TYR A 640 25.07 -14.11 -24.84
C TYR A 640 26.30 -13.95 -25.73
N GLU A 641 26.10 -14.16 -27.03
CA GLU A 641 27.07 -13.91 -28.10
C GLU A 641 26.33 -13.30 -29.30
N VAL A 642 26.97 -12.35 -30.00
CA VAL A 642 26.45 -11.82 -31.26
C VAL A 642 27.26 -12.38 -32.43
N ILE A 643 26.57 -12.96 -33.41
CA ILE A 643 27.18 -13.42 -34.65
C ILE A 643 26.52 -12.74 -35.86
N LYS A 644 27.20 -12.77 -37.01
CA LYS A 644 26.57 -12.40 -38.27
C LYS A 644 25.58 -13.48 -38.70
N ALA A 645 24.37 -13.09 -39.06
CA ALA A 645 23.40 -14.00 -39.64
C ALA A 645 24.00 -14.57 -40.95
N SER A 646 23.98 -15.89 -41.10
CA SER A 646 24.32 -16.52 -42.37
C SER A 646 23.19 -16.18 -43.35
N SER A 647 23.53 -15.54 -44.47
CA SER A 647 22.61 -15.16 -45.54
C SER A 647 21.78 -16.31 -46.07
#